data_AF-F4PHG8-F1
#
_entry.id   AF-F4PHG8-F1
#
_cell.length_a   1.000
_cell.length_b   1.000
_cell.length_c   1.000
_cell.angle_alpha   90.00
_cell.angle_beta   90.00
_cell.angle_gamma   90.00
#
_symmetry.space_group_name_H-M   'P 1'
#
loop_
_entity.id
_entity.type
_entity.pdbx_description
1 polymer ?
#
loop_
_entity_poly.entity_id
_entity_poly.type
_entity_poly.pdbx_seq_one_letter_code
_entity_poly.pdbx_strand_id
1 'polypeptide(L)'
;MEFEEPNYFQLTLKQTRILLIKNWRIAYRKRVTTAIQLTVPFFFVLGLYLIQLAVDDALSTNDLFADTPSSFNNPISLIPKCIPHPSSGSHCFTFIYAPDDDIIQEFVSGVLQDNPHLGQHDVKAFPNPQAVNNFILANKNKTQAAYIFNSFTNGIINYDIQYNTSCANSWNGNGQCPPPIDSVIAPMQVSMDKQIMKLSNHKSSSHTPPSFIPNSISIEWSSGLLAHPKTKYYNIVSDLGSIFFFASLMFQFVLMLQDMVVEKETKLKEGMRMMGLKELAYYLSWFLTYSVFIILNVFLLIASGFIFQFTFFKRNDFGTYFFLFLLFGMSIICFGFFLSACLRKSQAATFIGFFLFILFSILQAFIPNLLYIDGKPYSIQAIFSLLSPIVFAKGLTDLATASNFAGLRWSGIADHTHVFPLLLVYRWMVLDSFIFLVLGWYIDNVFPGEFGTPKPFFFFLQPSYWTGRPSRLDFKSTTPSQSSQILNHSNLDEDVINEELKVKEIDPKNSNEFAVVIKDLVKIYRNNAFFRSKKDFHAVKGLSLTMQKNQLFAVLGPNGAGKTTTFSMLTGLFGPTHGDAYIYGHSISDEMNTIRKFMGVCPQHDLLFSHLTGREHLELYSAFKNIPVHRIDQEVEERLKEVGLLEIGDRFTTVYSGGEKRRLSVAIAMTGDPKIVFLDEPCTAMDPIGRRQVWNIIEKMKKNRAIVLTTHSMEEADILSDKIGIMALGRLRCLGDNLHLKSKYGSGYKVTVYLKSQGPSSYNNLALAKSIQAKIVNFVLQSVQGATVLASSTEHVTFSIPRDKTNELPAFLETLENNQTLLNIEDIDVNISSLEEVFLKIVEDTTNESKQPITQDKKSAASWKGCSGTFWLNVLLTILGYIPGVIHAIFVVLD
;
A
#
# COMPACT_ATOMS: atom_id res chain seq x y z
N MET A 1 39.35 -8.88 -16.28
CA MET A 1 38.78 -7.85 -17.17
C MET A 1 38.16 -6.80 -16.29
N GLU A 2 38.87 -5.69 -16.09
CA GLU A 2 38.33 -4.49 -15.43
C GLU A 2 37.39 -3.80 -16.42
N PHE A 3 36.10 -4.06 -16.28
CA PHE A 3 35.08 -3.24 -16.94
C PHE A 3 35.00 -1.91 -16.19
N GLU A 4 35.14 -0.79 -16.91
CA GLU A 4 34.95 0.56 -16.36
C GLU A 4 33.69 0.61 -15.50
N GLU A 5 33.84 1.02 -14.23
CA GLU A 5 32.71 1.06 -13.31
C GLU A 5 31.69 2.09 -13.82
N PRO A 6 30.44 1.68 -14.12
CA PRO A 6 29.43 2.62 -14.55
C PRO A 6 29.16 3.65 -13.45
N ASN A 7 29.09 4.92 -13.85
CA ASN A 7 28.77 6.02 -12.94
C ASN A 7 27.51 5.71 -12.12
N TYR A 8 27.46 6.19 -10.86
CA TYR A 8 26.36 5.89 -9.95
C TYR A 8 24.98 6.10 -10.59
N PHE A 9 24.80 7.21 -11.31
CA PHE A 9 23.56 7.55 -12.03
C PHE A 9 23.25 6.59 -13.19
N GLN A 10 24.25 6.20 -13.97
CA GLN A 10 24.06 5.27 -15.09
C GLN A 10 23.58 3.91 -14.59
N LEU A 11 24.16 3.41 -13.50
CA LEU A 11 23.73 2.17 -12.86
C LEU A 11 22.30 2.27 -12.33
N THR A 12 21.95 3.38 -11.66
CA THR A 12 20.58 3.61 -11.16
C THR A 12 19.56 3.63 -12.31
N LEU A 13 19.88 4.30 -13.42
CA LEU A 13 19.00 4.40 -14.57
C LEU A 13 18.82 3.04 -15.26
N LYS A 14 19.90 2.27 -15.41
CA LYS A 14 19.85 0.89 -15.93
C LYS A 14 18.93 0.02 -15.06
N GLN A 15 19.15 0.01 -13.73
CA GLN A 15 18.33 -0.75 -12.78
C GLN A 15 16.85 -0.30 -12.81
N THR A 16 16.60 1.01 -12.92
CA THR A 16 15.23 1.56 -13.03
C THR A 16 14.53 1.04 -14.29
N ARG A 17 15.21 1.06 -15.45
CA ARG A 17 14.66 0.54 -16.72
C ARG A 17 14.28 -0.93 -16.61
N ILE A 18 15.12 -1.74 -15.97
CA ILE A 18 14.86 -3.17 -15.77
C ILE A 18 13.64 -3.39 -14.86
N LEU A 19 13.57 -2.66 -13.74
CA LEU A 19 12.42 -2.72 -12.84
C LEU A 19 11.13 -2.23 -13.49
N LEU A 20 11.20 -1.24 -14.39
CA LEU A 20 10.06 -0.80 -15.18
C LEU A 20 9.53 -1.93 -16.06
N ILE A 21 10.42 -2.64 -16.79
CA ILE A 21 10.03 -3.79 -17.60
C ILE A 21 9.38 -4.87 -16.72
N LYS A 22 9.95 -5.16 -15.55
CA LYS A 22 9.35 -6.08 -14.56
C LYS A 22 7.95 -5.61 -14.13
N ASN A 23 7.79 -4.34 -13.77
CA ASN A 23 6.50 -3.79 -13.35
C ASN A 23 5.44 -3.88 -14.45
N TRP A 24 5.80 -3.55 -15.70
CA TRP A 24 4.92 -3.70 -16.86
C TRP A 24 4.54 -5.15 -17.15
N ARG A 25 5.50 -6.09 -17.08
CA ARG A 25 5.19 -7.53 -17.26
C ARG A 25 4.22 -8.04 -16.20
N ILE A 26 4.43 -7.66 -14.93
CA ILE A 26 3.50 -8.04 -13.86
C ILE A 26 2.12 -7.42 -14.08
N ALA A 27 2.05 -6.13 -14.41
CA ALA A 27 0.78 -5.47 -14.70
C ALA A 27 0.04 -6.14 -15.89
N TYR A 28 0.76 -6.47 -16.97
CA TYR A 28 0.19 -7.15 -18.12
C TYR A 28 -0.34 -8.55 -17.78
N ARG A 29 0.34 -9.29 -16.88
CA ARG A 29 -0.09 -10.63 -16.47
C ARG A 29 -1.22 -10.60 -15.44
N LYS A 30 -1.30 -9.58 -14.59
CA LYS A 30 -2.46 -9.29 -13.72
C LYS A 30 -3.60 -8.65 -14.53
N ARG A 31 -4.03 -9.27 -15.64
CA ARG A 31 -4.98 -8.69 -16.62
C ARG A 31 -6.26 -8.17 -15.96
N VAL A 32 -6.84 -8.93 -15.04
CA VAL A 32 -8.09 -8.54 -14.36
C VAL A 32 -7.89 -7.30 -13.48
N THR A 33 -6.86 -7.29 -12.63
CA THR A 33 -6.57 -6.15 -11.75
C THR A 33 -6.24 -4.89 -12.56
N THR A 34 -5.41 -5.01 -13.59
CA THR A 34 -5.02 -3.88 -14.44
C THR A 34 -6.20 -3.38 -15.28
N ALA A 35 -7.06 -4.27 -15.77
CA ALA A 35 -8.28 -3.87 -16.47
C ALA A 35 -9.25 -3.11 -15.55
N ILE A 36 -9.42 -3.56 -14.30
CA ILE A 36 -10.20 -2.84 -13.30
C ILE A 36 -9.58 -1.46 -13.05
N GLN A 37 -8.28 -1.39 -12.76
CA GLN A 37 -7.56 -0.13 -12.51
C GLN A 37 -7.76 0.89 -13.63
N LEU A 38 -7.74 0.45 -14.89
CA LEU A 38 -7.90 1.33 -16.05
C LEU A 38 -9.37 1.68 -16.35
N THR A 39 -10.33 0.80 -16.07
CA THR A 39 -11.74 1.04 -16.43
C THR A 39 -12.54 1.78 -15.36
N VAL A 40 -12.06 1.82 -14.12
CA VAL A 40 -12.71 2.49 -12.99
C VAL A 40 -13.12 3.94 -13.29
N PRO A 41 -12.28 4.81 -13.90
CA PRO A 41 -12.70 6.16 -14.23
C PRO A 41 -13.91 6.22 -15.16
N PHE A 42 -13.99 5.32 -16.14
CA PHE A 42 -15.15 5.25 -17.02
C PHE A 42 -16.43 4.91 -16.25
N PHE A 43 -16.40 3.92 -15.35
CA PHE A 43 -17.58 3.52 -14.59
C PHE A 43 -18.07 4.57 -13.60
N PHE A 44 -17.17 5.32 -12.94
CA PHE A 44 -17.59 6.43 -12.08
C PHE A 44 -18.24 7.56 -12.90
N VAL A 45 -17.68 7.91 -14.05
CA VAL A 45 -18.27 8.95 -14.92
C VAL A 45 -19.59 8.47 -15.53
N LEU A 46 -19.70 7.19 -15.89
CA LEU A 46 -20.97 6.57 -16.32
C LEU A 46 -22.02 6.63 -15.21
N GLY A 47 -21.65 6.33 -13.97
CA GLY A 47 -22.54 6.45 -12.81
C GLY A 47 -23.07 7.88 -12.64
N LEU A 48 -22.20 8.88 -12.77
CA LEU A 48 -22.59 10.29 -12.73
C LEU A 48 -23.51 10.67 -13.90
N TYR A 49 -23.30 10.11 -15.09
CA TYR A 49 -24.18 10.31 -16.25
C TYR A 49 -25.57 9.68 -16.04
N LEU A 50 -25.65 8.47 -15.48
CA LEU A 50 -26.92 7.84 -15.15
C LEU A 50 -27.71 8.64 -14.12
N ILE A 51 -27.03 9.25 -13.15
CA ILE A 51 -27.67 10.15 -12.19
C ILE A 51 -28.16 11.42 -12.89
N GLN A 52 -27.36 12.03 -13.78
CA GLN A 52 -27.82 13.17 -14.59
C GLN A 52 -29.11 12.83 -15.35
N LEU A 53 -29.15 11.69 -16.05
CA LEU A 53 -30.34 11.25 -16.79
C LEU A 53 -31.56 11.08 -15.88
N ALA A 54 -31.38 10.49 -14.70
CA ALA A 54 -32.46 10.31 -13.73
C ALA A 54 -32.98 11.66 -13.18
N VAL A 55 -32.08 12.62 -12.93
CA VAL A 55 -32.45 13.95 -12.47
C VAL A 55 -33.15 14.74 -13.58
N ASP A 56 -32.66 14.66 -14.81
CA ASP A 56 -33.29 15.32 -15.97
C ASP A 56 -34.71 14.77 -16.22
N ASP A 57 -34.90 13.45 -16.07
CA ASP A 57 -36.22 12.81 -16.14
C ASP A 57 -37.15 13.28 -15.00
N ALA A 58 -36.67 13.27 -13.74
CA ALA A 58 -37.44 13.73 -12.59
C ALA A 58 -37.83 15.22 -12.69
N LEU A 59 -36.93 16.07 -13.17
CA LEU A 59 -37.19 17.49 -13.42
C LEU A 59 -38.12 17.71 -14.62
N SER A 60 -38.11 16.82 -15.61
CA SER A 60 -39.08 16.86 -16.70
C SER A 60 -40.52 16.65 -16.19
N THR A 61 -40.69 15.83 -15.14
CA THR A 61 -41.99 15.51 -14.55
C THR A 61 -42.52 16.49 -13.50
N ASN A 62 -41.65 17.27 -12.82
CA ASN A 62 -42.06 18.18 -11.74
C ASN A 62 -41.73 19.65 -12.05
N ASP A 63 -42.69 20.55 -11.84
CA ASP A 63 -42.47 22.00 -11.81
C ASP A 63 -42.11 22.40 -10.37
N LEU A 64 -40.82 22.31 -10.03
CA LEU A 64 -40.36 22.66 -8.68
C LEU A 64 -40.28 24.18 -8.51
N PHE A 65 -41.27 24.73 -7.80
CA PHE A 65 -41.21 26.05 -7.20
C PHE A 65 -40.37 26.00 -5.91
N ALA A 66 -39.55 27.02 -5.67
CA ALA A 66 -38.99 27.31 -4.36
C ALA A 66 -39.81 28.43 -3.74
N ASP A 67 -40.55 28.14 -2.67
CA ASP A 67 -41.26 29.14 -1.90
C ASP A 67 -40.25 30.02 -1.15
N THR A 68 -40.16 31.30 -1.51
CA THR A 68 -39.53 32.30 -0.65
C THR A 68 -40.60 32.89 0.26
N PRO A 69 -40.49 32.76 1.59
CA PRO A 69 -41.43 33.36 2.51
C PRO A 69 -41.09 34.85 2.64
N SER A 70 -41.70 35.70 1.81
CA SER A 70 -41.72 37.15 2.05
C SER A 70 -43.10 37.56 2.56
N SER A 71 -43.10 38.22 3.72
CA SER A 71 -44.29 38.76 4.38
C SER A 71 -44.97 39.85 3.56
N PHE A 72 -46.28 39.71 3.35
CA PHE A 72 -47.13 40.61 2.57
C PHE A 72 -47.61 41.80 3.42
N ASN A 73 -47.34 43.03 2.97
CA ASN A 73 -47.99 44.25 3.48
C ASN A 73 -47.98 45.43 2.48
N ASN A 74 -47.86 45.17 1.17
CA ASN A 74 -47.92 46.24 0.16
C ASN A 74 -49.33 46.34 -0.45
N PRO A 75 -49.87 47.55 -0.67
CA PRO A 75 -51.12 47.72 -1.40
C PRO A 75 -50.97 47.19 -2.83
N ILE A 76 -51.94 46.39 -3.28
CA ILE A 76 -51.95 45.82 -4.64
C ILE A 76 -51.98 46.96 -5.65
N SER A 77 -50.94 47.05 -6.49
CA SER A 77 -50.79 48.10 -7.49
C SER A 77 -51.60 47.81 -8.76
N LEU A 78 -51.72 48.81 -9.63
CA LEU A 78 -52.25 48.65 -10.99
C LEU A 78 -51.39 47.67 -11.82
N ILE A 79 -51.96 47.09 -12.88
CA ILE A 79 -51.26 46.13 -13.76
C ILE A 79 -50.08 46.85 -14.44
N PRO A 80 -48.82 46.46 -14.23
CA PRO A 80 -47.68 47.16 -14.85
C PRO A 80 -47.70 46.98 -16.37
N LYS A 81 -47.34 48.03 -17.10
CA LYS A 81 -47.27 48.00 -18.56
C LYS A 81 -46.05 47.21 -19.04
N CYS A 82 -46.21 46.34 -20.03
CA CYS A 82 -45.05 45.64 -20.59
C CYS A 82 -44.15 46.63 -21.36
N ILE A 83 -42.86 46.61 -21.03
CA ILE A 83 -41.84 47.40 -21.70
C ILE A 83 -41.19 46.51 -22.79
N PRO A 84 -40.98 47.02 -24.01
CA PRO A 84 -40.31 46.28 -25.09
C PRO A 84 -38.77 46.31 -25.01
N HIS A 85 -38.10 45.33 -25.62
CA HIS A 85 -36.63 45.24 -25.62
C HIS A 85 -36.03 46.46 -26.33
N PRO A 86 -34.92 47.05 -25.83
CA PRO A 86 -34.26 48.20 -26.47
C PRO A 86 -33.69 47.93 -27.88
N SER A 87 -33.85 46.73 -28.44
CA SER A 87 -33.52 46.44 -29.83
C SER A 87 -34.70 46.87 -30.72
N SER A 88 -34.44 47.74 -31.68
CA SER A 88 -35.40 48.52 -32.46
C SER A 88 -36.66 47.77 -32.92
N GLY A 89 -37.84 48.21 -32.47
CA GLY A 89 -39.13 47.91 -33.09
C GLY A 89 -39.91 46.71 -32.54
N SER A 90 -39.49 46.07 -31.45
CA SER A 90 -40.30 45.01 -30.83
C SER A 90 -41.49 45.62 -30.08
N HIS A 91 -42.73 45.27 -30.43
CA HIS A 91 -43.93 45.61 -29.65
C HIS A 91 -44.14 44.55 -28.55
N CYS A 92 -44.46 44.97 -27.32
CA CYS A 92 -44.84 44.06 -26.24
C CYS A 92 -46.32 44.25 -25.85
N PHE A 93 -47.06 43.15 -25.74
CA PHE A 93 -48.40 43.17 -25.17
C PHE A 93 -48.32 42.97 -23.65
N THR A 94 -49.00 43.83 -22.89
CA THR A 94 -49.08 43.73 -21.43
C THR A 94 -49.75 42.43 -21.00
N PHE A 95 -50.88 42.10 -21.61
CA PHE A 95 -51.45 40.76 -21.48
C PHE A 95 -52.17 40.34 -22.76
N ILE A 96 -52.36 39.05 -22.93
CA ILE A 96 -53.16 38.46 -24.00
C ILE A 96 -54.33 37.67 -23.41
N TYR A 97 -55.36 37.34 -24.19
CA TYR A 97 -56.47 36.55 -23.65
C TYR A 97 -57.10 35.60 -24.67
N ALA A 98 -57.76 34.56 -24.17
CA ALA A 98 -58.57 33.63 -24.95
C ALA A 98 -59.71 33.03 -24.10
N PRO A 99 -60.86 32.66 -24.71
CA PRO A 99 -61.24 32.89 -26.11
C PRO A 99 -61.62 34.35 -26.41
N ASP A 100 -61.74 34.67 -27.70
CA ASP A 100 -62.16 35.99 -28.22
C ASP A 100 -63.70 36.06 -28.30
N ASP A 101 -64.35 35.97 -27.14
CA ASP A 101 -65.82 36.00 -27.01
C ASP A 101 -66.31 37.38 -26.52
N ASP A 102 -67.52 37.79 -26.93
CA ASP A 102 -68.10 39.10 -26.59
C ASP A 102 -68.11 39.41 -25.08
N ILE A 103 -68.39 38.41 -24.25
CA ILE A 103 -68.42 38.53 -22.78
C ILE A 103 -67.00 38.79 -22.23
N ILE A 104 -65.99 38.13 -22.79
CA ILE A 104 -64.60 38.29 -22.35
C ILE A 104 -64.06 39.64 -22.85
N GLN A 105 -64.45 40.07 -24.05
CA GLN A 105 -64.14 41.42 -24.53
C GLN A 105 -64.72 42.49 -23.60
N GLU A 106 -65.94 42.29 -23.08
CA GLU A 106 -66.54 43.18 -22.09
C GLU A 106 -65.70 43.22 -20.80
N PHE A 107 -65.31 42.06 -20.26
CA PHE A 107 -64.42 42.00 -19.08
C PHE A 107 -63.08 42.69 -19.31
N VAL A 108 -62.43 42.41 -20.44
CA VAL A 108 -61.13 43.01 -20.79
C VAL A 108 -61.25 44.51 -20.98
N SER A 109 -62.34 45.00 -21.59
CA SER A 109 -62.62 46.43 -21.71
C SER A 109 -62.77 47.09 -20.34
N GLY A 110 -63.42 46.40 -19.39
CA GLY A 110 -63.53 46.84 -18.01
C GLY A 110 -62.18 46.85 -17.27
N VAL A 111 -61.31 45.86 -17.52
CA VAL A 111 -59.95 45.82 -16.98
C VAL A 111 -59.12 47.00 -17.50
N LEU A 112 -59.26 47.35 -18.79
CA LEU A 112 -58.60 48.53 -19.38
C LEU A 112 -59.12 49.84 -18.78
N GLN A 113 -60.42 49.95 -18.49
CA GLN A 113 -60.99 51.13 -17.81
C GLN A 113 -60.45 51.30 -16.39
N ASP A 114 -60.26 50.21 -15.65
CA ASP A 114 -59.68 50.25 -14.31
C ASP A 114 -58.16 50.52 -14.31
N ASN A 115 -57.50 50.43 -15.48
CA ASN A 115 -56.06 50.63 -15.68
C ASN A 115 -55.80 51.66 -16.79
N PRO A 116 -55.99 52.97 -16.54
CA PRO A 116 -56.04 54.01 -17.58
C PRO A 116 -54.71 54.23 -18.34
N HIS A 117 -53.60 53.68 -17.86
CA HIS A 117 -52.29 53.68 -18.53
C HIS A 117 -52.14 52.57 -19.59
N LEU A 118 -53.12 51.66 -19.70
CA LEU A 118 -53.17 50.60 -20.71
C LEU A 118 -54.16 50.97 -21.82
N GLY A 119 -53.75 50.81 -23.07
CA GLY A 119 -54.61 51.00 -24.24
C GLY A 119 -54.97 49.68 -24.92
N GLN A 120 -55.92 49.73 -25.87
CA GLN A 120 -56.31 48.55 -26.66
C GLN A 120 -55.16 47.96 -27.49
N HIS A 121 -54.15 48.77 -27.81
CA HIS A 121 -52.92 48.31 -28.48
C HIS A 121 -52.02 47.46 -27.57
N ASP A 122 -52.16 47.56 -26.24
CA ASP A 122 -51.35 46.82 -25.27
C ASP A 122 -51.87 45.39 -25.00
N VAL A 123 -53.02 45.01 -25.58
CA VAL A 123 -53.68 43.71 -25.35
C VAL A 123 -53.97 43.02 -26.68
N LYS A 124 -53.96 41.68 -26.70
CA LYS A 124 -54.28 40.89 -27.90
C LYS A 124 -55.17 39.68 -27.60
N ALA A 125 -56.24 39.53 -28.38
CA ALA A 125 -57.19 38.42 -28.29
C ALA A 125 -56.75 37.22 -29.15
N PHE A 126 -57.14 36.01 -28.73
CA PHE A 126 -56.94 34.77 -29.48
C PHE A 126 -58.20 33.89 -29.41
N PRO A 127 -58.53 33.15 -30.47
CA PRO A 127 -59.78 32.41 -30.56
C PRO A 127 -59.86 31.21 -29.62
N ASN A 128 -58.72 30.63 -29.22
CA ASN A 128 -58.67 29.51 -28.30
C ASN A 128 -57.32 29.45 -27.54
N PRO A 129 -57.24 28.70 -26.42
CA PRO A 129 -56.01 28.57 -25.64
C PRO A 129 -54.84 27.96 -26.43
N GLN A 130 -55.10 27.12 -27.43
CA GLN A 130 -54.04 26.55 -28.28
C GLN A 130 -53.38 27.61 -29.18
N ALA A 131 -54.15 28.58 -29.68
CA ALA A 131 -53.63 29.70 -30.47
C ALA A 131 -52.76 30.62 -29.62
N VAL A 132 -53.10 30.81 -28.34
CA VAL A 132 -52.27 31.50 -27.35
C VAL A 132 -50.92 30.82 -27.21
N ASN A 133 -50.92 29.50 -26.97
CA ASN A 133 -49.68 28.72 -26.83
C ASN A 133 -48.80 28.77 -28.10
N ASN A 134 -49.40 28.64 -29.29
CA ASN A 134 -48.67 28.75 -30.56
C ASN A 134 -48.07 30.14 -30.76
N PHE A 135 -48.78 31.20 -30.36
CA PHE A 135 -48.28 32.57 -30.45
C PHE A 135 -47.12 32.83 -29.50
N ILE A 136 -47.21 32.37 -28.25
CA ILE A 136 -46.14 32.49 -27.24
C ILE A 136 -44.88 31.76 -27.72
N LEU A 137 -45.03 30.57 -28.31
CA LEU A 137 -43.92 29.79 -28.88
C LEU A 137 -43.21 30.51 -30.03
N ALA A 138 -43.98 31.15 -30.92
CA ALA A 138 -43.43 31.89 -32.06
C ALA A 138 -42.87 33.28 -31.69
N ASN A 139 -43.33 33.88 -30.59
CA ASN A 139 -43.02 35.26 -30.21
C ASN A 139 -42.55 35.39 -28.75
N LYS A 140 -41.34 34.85 -28.48
CA LYS A 140 -40.72 34.92 -27.15
C LYS A 140 -40.52 36.38 -26.70
N ASN A 141 -40.75 36.66 -25.42
CA ASN A 141 -40.60 37.98 -24.77
C ASN A 141 -41.44 39.12 -25.38
N LYS A 142 -42.54 38.80 -26.04
CA LYS A 142 -43.50 39.83 -26.54
C LYS A 142 -44.76 39.96 -25.70
N THR A 143 -44.89 39.18 -24.63
CA THR A 143 -46.05 39.22 -23.73
C THR A 143 -45.61 39.03 -22.28
N GLN A 144 -46.20 39.78 -21.37
CA GLN A 144 -45.94 39.66 -19.94
C GLN A 144 -46.85 38.63 -19.25
N ALA A 145 -48.13 38.55 -19.64
CA ALA A 145 -49.07 37.59 -19.08
C ALA A 145 -50.21 37.23 -20.05
N ALA A 146 -51.06 36.28 -19.68
CA ALA A 146 -52.24 35.86 -20.41
C ALA A 146 -53.41 35.49 -19.47
N TYR A 147 -54.64 35.86 -19.85
CA TYR A 147 -55.88 35.32 -19.27
C TYR A 147 -56.41 34.18 -20.14
N ILE A 148 -56.64 33.01 -19.57
CA ILE A 148 -57.17 31.85 -20.29
C ILE A 148 -58.44 31.39 -19.59
N PHE A 149 -59.58 31.54 -20.25
CA PHE A 149 -60.86 31.07 -19.70
C PHE A 149 -61.12 29.63 -20.15
N ASN A 150 -61.37 28.74 -19.17
CA ASN A 150 -61.48 27.30 -19.40
C ASN A 150 -62.93 26.81 -19.52
N SER A 151 -63.87 27.39 -18.76
CA SER A 151 -65.29 27.04 -18.84
C SER A 151 -66.20 28.14 -18.28
N PHE A 152 -67.40 28.24 -18.88
CA PHE A 152 -68.51 29.06 -18.42
C PHE A 152 -69.74 28.17 -18.22
N THR A 153 -69.70 27.29 -17.22
CA THR A 153 -70.77 26.30 -16.99
C THR A 153 -71.42 26.54 -15.63
N ASN A 154 -72.75 26.63 -15.59
CA ASN A 154 -73.54 26.71 -14.36
C ASN A 154 -73.10 27.81 -13.37
N GLY A 155 -72.69 28.97 -13.88
CA GLY A 155 -72.39 30.16 -13.05
C GLY A 155 -71.03 30.13 -12.40
N ILE A 156 -70.20 29.15 -12.75
CA ILE A 156 -68.79 29.10 -12.38
C ILE A 156 -67.99 29.70 -13.55
N ILE A 157 -67.21 30.75 -13.28
CA ILE A 157 -66.27 31.33 -14.25
C ILE A 157 -64.88 30.88 -13.84
N ASN A 158 -64.29 30.02 -14.67
CA ASN A 158 -62.94 29.50 -14.45
C ASN A 158 -61.96 30.17 -15.40
N TYR A 159 -60.99 30.88 -14.83
CA TYR A 159 -59.94 31.52 -15.60
C TYR A 159 -58.56 31.29 -14.99
N ASP A 160 -57.58 31.11 -15.87
CA ASP A 160 -56.18 30.91 -15.52
C ASP A 160 -55.37 32.16 -15.87
N ILE A 161 -54.50 32.57 -14.95
CA ILE A 161 -53.49 33.61 -15.23
C ILE A 161 -52.17 32.92 -15.54
N GLN A 162 -51.73 33.02 -16.79
CA GLN A 162 -50.37 32.64 -17.17
C GLN A 162 -49.47 33.86 -17.16
N TYR A 163 -48.25 33.77 -16.61
CA TYR A 163 -47.34 34.90 -16.55
C TYR A 163 -45.92 34.54 -16.97
N ASN A 164 -45.17 35.56 -17.39
CA ASN A 164 -43.76 35.45 -17.76
C ASN A 164 -42.88 35.65 -16.51
N THR A 165 -42.02 34.68 -16.22
CA THR A 165 -41.04 34.74 -15.12
C THR A 165 -39.75 35.47 -15.47
N SER A 166 -39.55 35.81 -16.75
CA SER A 166 -38.35 36.53 -17.18
C SER A 166 -38.41 37.97 -16.65
N CYS A 167 -37.52 38.30 -15.71
CA CYS A 167 -37.50 39.63 -15.09
C CYS A 167 -37.22 40.74 -16.11
N ALA A 168 -38.16 41.67 -16.27
CA ALA A 168 -38.01 42.84 -17.15
C ALA A 168 -36.98 43.89 -16.66
N ASN A 169 -36.43 43.76 -15.44
CA ASN A 169 -35.41 44.68 -14.92
C ASN A 169 -33.97 44.38 -15.36
N SER A 170 -33.73 43.35 -16.20
CA SER A 170 -32.39 43.18 -16.83
C SER A 170 -32.07 44.25 -17.88
N TRP A 171 -33.02 45.11 -18.24
CA TRP A 171 -32.78 46.19 -19.20
C TRP A 171 -32.36 47.53 -18.57
N ASN A 172 -32.41 47.68 -17.24
CA ASN A 172 -31.99 48.90 -16.54
C ASN A 172 -30.95 48.71 -15.40
N GLY A 173 -30.35 47.51 -15.26
CA GLY A 173 -29.14 47.35 -14.44
C GLY A 173 -29.29 47.39 -12.91
N ASN A 174 -30.51 47.49 -12.36
CA ASN A 174 -30.74 47.38 -10.91
C ASN A 174 -31.39 46.03 -10.57
N GLY A 175 -30.59 45.12 -10.00
CA GLY A 175 -30.87 43.68 -9.87
C GLY A 175 -31.77 43.26 -8.72
N GLN A 176 -33.03 43.69 -8.70
CA GLN A 176 -34.07 43.02 -7.90
C GLN A 176 -35.33 42.78 -8.74
N CYS A 177 -35.71 41.51 -8.87
CA CYS A 177 -36.98 41.10 -9.47
C CYS A 177 -38.05 41.11 -8.37
N PRO A 178 -39.10 41.94 -8.45
CA PRO A 178 -40.24 41.79 -7.56
C PRO A 178 -40.87 40.41 -7.81
N PRO A 179 -41.37 39.73 -6.76
CA PRO A 179 -41.97 38.42 -6.93
C PRO A 179 -43.15 38.51 -7.92
N PRO A 180 -43.33 37.52 -8.80
CA PRO A 180 -44.38 37.56 -9.84
C PRO A 180 -45.79 37.71 -9.27
N ILE A 181 -45.98 37.21 -8.03
CA ILE A 181 -47.25 37.31 -7.34
C ILE A 181 -47.66 38.77 -7.07
N ASP A 182 -46.72 39.61 -6.64
CA ASP A 182 -46.98 41.02 -6.32
C ASP A 182 -47.07 41.88 -7.57
N SER A 183 -46.24 41.58 -8.57
CA SER A 183 -46.06 42.44 -9.73
C SER A 183 -47.03 42.16 -10.87
N VAL A 184 -47.51 40.91 -11.02
CA VAL A 184 -48.31 40.51 -12.19
C VAL A 184 -49.58 39.78 -11.76
N ILE A 185 -49.46 38.72 -10.95
CA ILE A 185 -50.59 37.83 -10.65
C ILE A 185 -51.67 38.57 -9.84
N ALA A 186 -51.32 39.17 -8.70
CA ALA A 186 -52.30 39.84 -7.83
C ALA A 186 -52.98 41.05 -8.50
N PRO A 187 -52.27 41.98 -9.19
CA PRO A 187 -52.90 43.07 -9.93
C PRO A 187 -53.88 42.60 -11.01
N MET A 188 -53.52 41.54 -11.74
CA MET A 188 -54.36 40.98 -12.80
C MET A 188 -55.58 40.25 -12.23
N GLN A 189 -55.40 39.48 -11.17
CA GLN A 189 -56.51 38.77 -10.52
C GLN A 189 -57.54 39.75 -9.96
N VAL A 190 -57.09 40.75 -9.18
CA VAL A 190 -57.99 41.76 -8.60
C VAL A 190 -58.73 42.54 -9.68
N SER A 191 -58.05 42.90 -10.78
CA SER A 191 -58.68 43.61 -11.89
C SER A 191 -59.77 42.77 -12.56
N MET A 192 -59.54 41.47 -12.76
CA MET A 192 -60.51 40.57 -13.39
C MET A 192 -61.69 40.27 -12.46
N ASP A 193 -61.42 39.92 -11.20
CA ASP A 193 -62.44 39.62 -10.20
C ASP A 193 -63.37 40.82 -9.99
N LYS A 194 -62.83 42.04 -9.99
CA LYS A 194 -63.62 43.29 -9.90
C LYS A 194 -64.60 43.44 -11.08
N GLN A 195 -64.22 43.04 -12.29
CA GLN A 195 -65.13 43.10 -13.45
C GLN A 195 -66.20 42.01 -13.40
N ILE A 196 -65.83 40.80 -12.99
CA ILE A 196 -66.78 39.71 -12.77
C ILE A 196 -67.81 40.11 -11.68
N MET A 197 -67.37 40.76 -10.60
CA MET A 197 -68.25 41.27 -9.54
C MET A 197 -69.14 42.45 -10.01
N LYS A 198 -68.62 43.36 -10.84
CA LYS A 198 -69.44 44.44 -11.43
C LYS A 198 -70.56 43.87 -12.31
N LEU A 199 -70.29 42.83 -13.09
CA LEU A 199 -71.30 42.13 -13.89
C LEU A 199 -72.38 41.48 -13.00
N SER A 200 -71.98 40.88 -11.88
CA SER A 200 -72.91 40.35 -10.87
C SER A 200 -73.84 41.42 -10.29
N ASN A 201 -73.30 42.61 -9.97
CA ASN A 201 -74.06 43.72 -9.38
C ASN A 201 -74.96 44.45 -10.39
N HIS A 202 -74.67 44.40 -11.69
CA HIS A 202 -75.54 44.98 -12.73
C HIS A 202 -76.94 44.32 -12.80
N LYS A 203 -77.12 43.13 -12.19
CA LYS A 203 -78.44 42.50 -11.97
C LYS A 203 -79.31 43.19 -10.92
N SER A 204 -78.75 43.99 -10.00
CA SER A 204 -79.54 44.59 -8.92
C SER A 204 -80.27 45.89 -9.31
N SER A 205 -80.08 46.39 -10.54
CA SER A 205 -80.64 47.68 -10.99
C SER A 205 -81.43 47.67 -12.31
N SER A 206 -81.63 46.52 -12.95
CA SER A 206 -82.41 46.43 -14.20
C SER A 206 -83.52 45.37 -14.12
N HIS A 207 -84.78 45.81 -14.31
CA HIS A 207 -85.95 44.94 -14.43
C HIS A 207 -85.97 44.28 -15.82
N THR A 208 -85.17 43.22 -16.03
CA THR A 208 -85.37 42.08 -16.96
C THR A 208 -84.04 41.30 -17.06
N PRO A 209 -83.92 40.09 -16.46
CA PRO A 209 -82.66 39.35 -16.53
C PRO A 209 -82.50 38.63 -17.87
N PRO A 210 -81.34 38.70 -18.54
CA PRO A 210 -80.99 37.74 -19.59
C PRO A 210 -80.90 36.33 -18.97
N SER A 211 -81.52 35.36 -19.62
CA SER A 211 -81.83 34.00 -19.12
C SER A 211 -80.65 33.03 -18.99
N PHE A 212 -79.42 33.53 -18.79
CA PHE A 212 -78.23 32.67 -18.86
C PHE A 212 -77.12 32.90 -17.82
N ILE A 213 -77.42 33.50 -16.67
CA ILE A 213 -76.41 33.64 -15.58
C ILE A 213 -77.02 33.18 -14.25
N PRO A 214 -76.50 32.14 -13.58
CA PRO A 214 -77.04 31.61 -12.31
C PRO A 214 -76.98 32.57 -11.11
N ASN A 215 -77.67 32.22 -10.02
CA ASN A 215 -77.91 33.04 -8.82
C ASN A 215 -76.71 33.13 -7.84
N SER A 216 -75.64 32.39 -8.10
CA SER A 216 -74.39 32.48 -7.35
C SER A 216 -73.23 32.33 -8.33
N ILE A 217 -72.36 33.33 -8.42
CA ILE A 217 -71.13 33.25 -9.19
C ILE A 217 -70.04 32.76 -8.24
N SER A 218 -69.52 31.56 -8.46
CA SER A 218 -68.30 31.08 -7.82
C SER A 218 -67.14 31.33 -8.77
N ILE A 219 -66.11 32.01 -8.27
CA ILE A 219 -64.89 32.30 -9.01
C ILE A 219 -63.85 31.27 -8.58
N GLU A 220 -63.39 30.43 -9.51
CA GLU A 220 -62.21 29.61 -9.32
C GLU A 220 -61.15 30.10 -10.30
N TRP A 221 -59.99 30.45 -9.76
CA TRP A 221 -58.84 30.83 -10.56
C TRP A 221 -57.69 29.90 -10.26
N SER A 222 -56.88 29.65 -11.29
CA SER A 222 -55.57 29.03 -11.12
C SER A 222 -54.50 29.94 -11.73
N SER A 223 -53.27 29.82 -11.26
CA SER A 223 -52.14 30.51 -11.89
C SER A 223 -51.15 29.48 -12.41
N GLY A 224 -50.60 29.75 -13.59
CA GLY A 224 -49.64 28.90 -14.27
C GLY A 224 -48.51 29.70 -14.89
N LEU A 225 -47.44 29.04 -15.27
CA LEU A 225 -46.37 29.66 -16.06
C LEU A 225 -46.76 29.66 -17.54
N LEU A 226 -46.29 30.65 -18.32
CA LEU A 226 -46.33 30.52 -19.78
C LEU A 226 -45.64 29.20 -20.18
N ALA A 227 -46.25 28.45 -21.09
CA ALA A 227 -45.67 27.20 -21.60
C ALA A 227 -44.32 27.47 -22.28
N HIS A 228 -43.24 27.30 -21.51
CA HIS A 228 -41.87 27.41 -21.96
C HIS A 228 -41.13 26.10 -21.64
N PRO A 229 -40.20 25.67 -22.50
CA PRO A 229 -39.32 24.55 -22.14
C PRO A 229 -38.54 24.92 -20.88
N LYS A 230 -38.50 24.00 -19.89
CA LYS A 230 -37.82 24.16 -18.60
C LYS A 230 -36.36 24.56 -18.82
N THR A 231 -35.91 25.73 -18.32
CA THR A 231 -34.58 26.29 -18.60
C THR A 231 -33.56 26.20 -17.46
N LYS A 232 -33.90 25.62 -16.30
CA LYS A 232 -32.88 25.30 -15.30
C LYS A 232 -32.28 23.92 -15.58
N TYR A 233 -31.15 23.91 -16.28
CA TYR A 233 -30.27 22.76 -16.36
C TYR A 233 -29.65 22.53 -14.98
N TYR A 234 -30.13 21.54 -14.24
CA TYR A 234 -29.44 21.07 -13.05
C TYR A 234 -28.13 20.44 -13.50
N ASN A 235 -27.00 21.05 -13.13
CA ASN A 235 -25.68 20.56 -13.50
C ASN A 235 -25.18 19.63 -12.38
N ILE A 236 -25.43 18.32 -12.50
CA ILE A 236 -24.99 17.33 -11.50
C ILE A 236 -23.48 17.41 -11.24
N VAL A 237 -22.69 17.86 -12.22
CA VAL A 237 -21.24 17.98 -12.10
C VAL A 237 -20.86 19.07 -11.10
N SER A 238 -21.67 20.12 -10.94
CA SER A 238 -21.47 21.17 -9.93
C SER A 238 -21.62 20.64 -8.51
N ASP A 239 -22.58 19.73 -8.30
CA ASP A 239 -22.97 19.30 -6.96
C ASP A 239 -22.30 17.99 -6.55
N LEU A 240 -22.21 17.01 -7.46
CA LEU A 240 -21.65 15.68 -7.21
C LEU A 240 -20.34 15.39 -7.96
N GLY A 241 -19.97 16.22 -8.94
CA GLY A 241 -18.78 15.99 -9.77
C GLY A 241 -17.49 15.88 -8.98
N SER A 242 -17.35 16.68 -7.91
CA SER A 242 -16.19 16.63 -6.99
C SER A 242 -16.00 15.23 -6.40
N ILE A 243 -17.08 14.60 -5.93
CA ILE A 243 -17.05 13.28 -5.29
C ILE A 243 -16.73 12.18 -6.30
N PHE A 244 -17.39 12.16 -7.46
CA PHE A 244 -17.19 11.11 -8.46
C PHE A 244 -15.82 11.18 -9.14
N PHE A 245 -15.35 12.37 -9.51
CA PHE A 245 -14.01 12.51 -10.09
C PHE A 245 -12.92 12.20 -9.07
N PHE A 246 -13.10 12.63 -7.81
CA PHE A 246 -12.20 12.23 -6.73
C PHE A 246 -12.18 10.72 -6.53
N ALA A 247 -13.35 10.07 -6.46
CA ALA A 247 -13.47 8.64 -6.22
C ALA A 247 -12.75 7.82 -7.31
N SER A 248 -12.87 8.27 -8.57
CA SER A 248 -12.21 7.60 -9.69
C SER A 248 -10.68 7.55 -9.57
N LEU A 249 -10.05 8.65 -9.13
CA LEU A 249 -8.60 8.77 -9.01
C LEU A 249 -8.10 8.17 -7.69
N MET A 250 -8.86 8.29 -6.61
CA MET A 250 -8.48 7.72 -5.31
C MET A 250 -8.59 6.21 -5.24
N PHE A 251 -9.47 5.59 -6.03
CA PHE A 251 -9.52 4.13 -6.12
C PHE A 251 -8.17 3.55 -6.60
N GLN A 252 -7.50 4.23 -7.53
CA GLN A 252 -6.17 3.85 -8.00
C GLN A 252 -5.12 3.92 -6.88
N PHE A 253 -5.21 4.94 -6.01
CA PHE A 253 -4.32 5.09 -4.87
C PHE A 253 -4.42 3.90 -3.89
N VAL A 254 -5.63 3.38 -3.62
CA VAL A 254 -5.81 2.24 -2.70
C VAL A 254 -5.12 0.98 -3.23
N LEU A 255 -5.29 0.69 -4.52
CA LEU A 255 -4.67 -0.47 -5.16
C LEU A 255 -3.15 -0.34 -5.25
N MET A 256 -2.66 0.87 -5.57
CA MET A 256 -1.24 1.19 -5.57
C MET A 256 -0.61 0.94 -4.19
N LEU A 257 -1.23 1.47 -3.14
CA LEU A 257 -0.75 1.33 -1.76
C LEU A 257 -0.67 -0.15 -1.35
N GLN A 258 -1.66 -0.95 -1.74
CA GLN A 258 -1.66 -2.38 -1.48
C GLN A 258 -0.48 -3.09 -2.18
N ASP A 259 -0.26 -2.87 -3.48
CA ASP A 259 0.81 -3.51 -4.24
C ASP A 259 2.20 -3.21 -3.64
N MET A 260 2.43 -1.95 -3.24
CA MET A 260 3.69 -1.55 -2.59
C MET A 260 3.92 -2.23 -1.24
N VAL A 261 2.87 -2.31 -0.42
CA VAL A 261 2.97 -2.94 0.90
C VAL A 261 3.06 -4.46 0.79
N VAL A 262 2.47 -5.09 -0.23
CA VAL A 262 2.65 -6.52 -0.52
C VAL A 262 4.12 -6.85 -0.82
N GLU A 263 4.82 -6.01 -1.59
CA GLU A 263 6.24 -6.23 -1.90
C GLU A 263 7.15 -6.06 -0.67
N LYS A 264 6.78 -5.16 0.25
CA LYS A 264 7.42 -5.05 1.57
C LYS A 264 7.11 -6.25 2.48
N GLU A 265 5.85 -6.66 2.55
CA GLU A 265 5.39 -7.78 3.40
C GLU A 265 6.05 -9.10 3.00
N THR A 266 6.18 -9.34 1.69
CA THR A 266 6.88 -10.50 1.12
C THR A 266 8.40 -10.36 1.13
N LYS A 267 8.94 -9.24 1.63
CA LYS A 267 10.39 -8.94 1.72
C LYS A 267 11.12 -8.93 0.37
N LEU A 268 10.41 -8.82 -0.74
CA LEU A 268 10.99 -8.76 -2.09
C LEU A 268 11.88 -7.52 -2.25
N LYS A 269 11.48 -6.36 -1.68
CA LYS A 269 12.32 -5.14 -1.64
C LYS A 269 13.69 -5.43 -1.00
N GLU A 270 13.69 -6.10 0.15
CA GLU A 270 14.92 -6.43 0.88
C GLU A 270 15.76 -7.48 0.16
N GLY A 271 15.12 -8.48 -0.46
CA GLY A 271 15.78 -9.46 -1.34
C GLY A 271 16.54 -8.80 -2.48
N MET A 272 15.89 -7.88 -3.20
CA MET A 272 16.54 -7.13 -4.27
C MET A 272 17.68 -6.24 -3.74
N ARG A 273 17.51 -5.63 -2.56
CA ARG A 273 18.55 -4.81 -1.92
C ARG A 273 19.79 -5.63 -1.57
N MET A 274 19.63 -6.84 -1.01
CA MET A 274 20.75 -7.76 -0.74
C MET A 274 21.51 -8.14 -2.02
N MET A 275 20.82 -8.24 -3.15
CA MET A 275 21.41 -8.57 -4.45
C MET A 275 22.04 -7.36 -5.18
N GLY A 276 22.05 -6.17 -4.57
CA GLY A 276 22.73 -4.98 -5.09
C GLY A 276 21.83 -3.95 -5.79
N LEU A 277 20.50 -4.04 -5.61
CA LEU A 277 19.58 -3.00 -6.08
C LEU A 277 19.76 -1.70 -5.27
N LYS A 278 19.83 -0.57 -5.97
CA LYS A 278 19.82 0.76 -5.34
C LYS A 278 18.41 1.19 -4.95
N GLU A 279 18.28 1.80 -3.78
CA GLU A 279 17.00 2.29 -3.25
C GLU A 279 16.33 3.32 -4.17
N LEU A 280 17.10 4.25 -4.75
CA LEU A 280 16.57 5.24 -5.68
C LEU A 280 15.94 4.61 -6.93
N ALA A 281 16.55 3.55 -7.46
CA ALA A 281 16.02 2.86 -8.65
C ALA A 281 14.68 2.17 -8.37
N TYR A 282 14.50 1.66 -7.15
CA TYR A 282 13.24 1.06 -6.69
C TYR A 282 12.10 2.08 -6.68
N TYR A 283 12.28 3.21 -5.98
CA TYR A 283 11.26 4.24 -5.87
C TYR A 283 10.96 4.92 -7.21
N LEU A 284 11.99 5.22 -7.99
CA LEU A 284 11.82 5.84 -9.30
C LEU A 284 11.04 4.92 -10.26
N SER A 285 11.29 3.61 -10.21
CA SER A 285 10.55 2.64 -11.02
C SER A 285 9.06 2.62 -10.68
N TRP A 286 8.72 2.57 -9.38
CA TRP A 286 7.33 2.61 -8.95
C TRP A 286 6.65 3.93 -9.31
N PHE A 287 7.33 5.06 -9.08
CA PHE A 287 6.80 6.39 -9.38
C PHE A 287 6.47 6.52 -10.86
N LEU A 288 7.39 6.12 -11.75
CA LEU A 288 7.20 6.19 -13.19
C LEU A 288 6.07 5.26 -13.67
N THR A 289 6.01 4.01 -13.18
CA THR A 289 4.92 3.08 -13.53
C THR A 289 3.55 3.67 -13.16
N TYR A 290 3.39 4.17 -11.93
CA TYR A 290 2.12 4.72 -11.49
C TYR A 290 1.79 6.07 -12.13
N SER A 291 2.80 6.88 -12.45
CA SER A 291 2.60 8.11 -13.23
C SER A 291 2.00 7.81 -14.60
N VAL A 292 2.47 6.75 -15.29
CA VAL A 292 1.88 6.33 -16.57
C VAL A 292 0.43 5.86 -16.38
N PHE A 293 0.14 5.05 -15.36
CA PHE A 293 -1.25 4.64 -15.07
C PHE A 293 -2.17 5.82 -14.78
N ILE A 294 -1.71 6.82 -14.03
CA ILE A 294 -2.47 8.03 -13.77
C ILE A 294 -2.71 8.84 -15.04
N ILE A 295 -1.69 9.01 -15.88
CA ILE A 295 -1.84 9.72 -17.15
C ILE A 295 -2.92 9.03 -18.01
N LEU A 296 -2.88 7.69 -18.12
CA LEU A 296 -3.89 6.92 -18.85
C LEU A 296 -5.29 7.08 -18.24
N ASN A 297 -5.42 7.03 -16.91
CA ASN A 297 -6.69 7.22 -16.21
C ASN A 297 -7.26 8.64 -16.39
N VAL A 298 -6.41 9.67 -16.36
CA VAL A 298 -6.82 11.06 -16.60
C VAL A 298 -7.32 11.24 -18.03
N PHE A 299 -6.62 10.68 -19.02
CA PHE A 299 -7.10 10.71 -20.40
C PHE A 299 -8.43 9.98 -20.57
N LEU A 300 -8.60 8.80 -19.94
CA LEU A 300 -9.85 8.07 -20.00
C LEU A 300 -11.00 8.81 -19.32
N LEU A 301 -10.75 9.46 -18.18
CA LEU A 301 -11.73 10.29 -17.47
C LEU A 301 -12.18 11.48 -18.31
N ILE A 302 -11.26 12.17 -18.96
CA ILE A 302 -11.58 13.29 -19.85
C ILE A 302 -12.33 12.78 -21.08
N ALA A 303 -11.89 11.67 -21.69
CA ALA A 303 -12.55 11.07 -22.85
C ALA A 303 -13.98 10.64 -22.53
N SER A 304 -14.21 9.98 -21.38
CA SER A 304 -15.57 9.62 -20.93
C SER A 304 -16.41 10.86 -20.67
N GLY A 305 -15.83 11.91 -20.09
CA GLY A 305 -16.46 13.21 -19.91
C GLY A 305 -16.98 13.84 -21.21
N PHE A 306 -16.19 13.77 -22.28
CA PHE A 306 -16.60 14.21 -23.61
C PHE A 306 -17.63 13.28 -24.27
N ILE A 307 -17.49 11.96 -24.12
CA ILE A 307 -18.46 10.97 -24.65
C ILE A 307 -19.86 11.24 -24.08
N PHE A 308 -19.97 11.50 -22.78
CA PHE A 308 -21.25 11.82 -22.12
C PHE A 308 -21.65 13.29 -22.21
N GLN A 309 -20.90 14.10 -22.96
CA GLN A 309 -21.28 15.46 -23.36
C GLN A 309 -21.47 16.46 -22.19
N PHE A 310 -20.82 16.25 -21.04
CA PHE A 310 -20.94 17.16 -19.88
C PHE A 310 -20.49 18.59 -20.18
N THR A 311 -21.25 19.57 -19.68
CA THR A 311 -20.97 21.01 -19.83
C THR A 311 -19.62 21.40 -19.22
N PHE A 312 -19.21 20.73 -18.14
CA PHE A 312 -17.92 20.89 -17.47
C PHE A 312 -16.73 20.76 -18.42
N PHE A 313 -16.69 19.72 -19.27
CA PHE A 313 -15.56 19.48 -20.18
C PHE A 313 -15.64 20.28 -21.48
N LYS A 314 -16.85 20.68 -21.90
CA LYS A 314 -17.08 21.43 -23.14
C LYS A 314 -16.82 22.92 -23.02
N ARG A 315 -17.17 23.51 -21.87
CA ARG A 315 -17.12 24.97 -21.68
C ARG A 315 -15.78 25.46 -21.12
N ASN A 316 -15.09 24.62 -20.34
CA ASN A 316 -13.77 24.94 -19.79
C ASN A 316 -12.66 24.59 -20.77
N ASP A 317 -11.56 25.34 -20.76
CA ASP A 317 -10.38 25.04 -21.58
C ASP A 317 -9.70 23.74 -21.12
N PHE A 318 -9.26 22.91 -22.07
CA PHE A 318 -8.66 21.58 -21.80
C PHE A 318 -7.56 21.60 -20.73
N GLY A 319 -6.67 22.59 -20.79
CA GLY A 319 -5.54 22.69 -19.86
C GLY A 319 -5.97 22.80 -18.39
N THR A 320 -7.09 23.48 -18.11
CA THR A 320 -7.51 23.80 -16.74
C THR A 320 -7.81 22.53 -15.92
N TYR A 321 -8.65 21.65 -16.44
CA TYR A 321 -8.96 20.39 -15.77
C TYR A 321 -7.89 19.32 -15.98
N PHE A 322 -7.17 19.31 -17.11
CA PHE A 322 -6.09 18.35 -17.36
C PHE A 322 -4.98 18.44 -16.30
N PHE A 323 -4.46 19.64 -16.06
CA PHE A 323 -3.43 19.84 -15.04
C PHE A 323 -3.97 19.62 -13.63
N LEU A 324 -5.24 19.95 -13.36
CA LEU A 324 -5.88 19.68 -12.07
C LEU A 324 -5.89 18.18 -11.75
N PHE A 325 -6.39 17.35 -12.67
CA PHE A 325 -6.44 15.90 -12.47
C PHE A 325 -5.05 15.26 -12.44
N LEU A 326 -4.13 15.71 -13.30
CA LEU A 326 -2.77 15.19 -13.35
C LEU A 326 -1.99 15.50 -12.07
N LEU A 327 -1.99 16.75 -11.61
CA LEU A 327 -1.26 17.16 -10.40
C LEU A 327 -1.84 16.51 -9.15
N PHE A 328 -3.16 16.38 -9.05
CA PHE A 328 -3.79 15.64 -7.96
C PHE A 328 -3.34 14.17 -7.97
N GLY A 329 -3.34 13.52 -9.14
CA GLY A 329 -2.84 12.17 -9.32
C GLY A 329 -1.38 12.00 -8.87
N MET A 330 -0.50 12.93 -9.25
CA MET A 330 0.90 12.90 -8.81
C MET A 330 1.05 13.07 -7.29
N SER A 331 0.25 13.95 -6.68
CA SER A 331 0.26 14.16 -5.23
C SER A 331 -0.17 12.91 -4.46
N ILE A 332 -1.23 12.22 -4.89
CA ILE A 332 -1.67 10.98 -4.23
C ILE A 332 -0.67 9.83 -4.37
N ILE A 333 0.15 9.80 -5.44
CA ILE A 333 1.28 8.85 -5.52
C ILE A 333 2.31 9.15 -4.42
N CYS A 334 2.71 10.42 -4.27
CA CYS A 334 3.66 10.84 -3.24
C CYS A 334 3.12 10.56 -1.83
N PHE A 335 1.84 10.83 -1.60
CA PHE A 335 1.16 10.49 -0.34
C PHE A 335 1.13 8.97 -0.09
N GLY A 336 0.94 8.17 -1.14
CA GLY A 336 1.03 6.71 -1.05
C GLY A 336 2.42 6.21 -0.71
N PHE A 337 3.48 6.83 -1.23
CA PHE A 337 4.85 6.51 -0.80
C PHE A 337 5.09 6.77 0.67
N PHE A 338 4.62 7.93 1.16
CA PHE A 338 4.66 8.25 2.58
C PHE A 338 3.93 7.20 3.43
N LEU A 339 2.69 6.85 3.08
CA LEU A 339 1.94 5.83 3.82
C LEU A 339 2.55 4.44 3.72
N SER A 340 3.10 4.06 2.57
CA SER A 340 3.79 2.78 2.39
C SER A 340 5.06 2.65 3.26
N ALA A 341 5.64 3.77 3.70
CA ALA A 341 6.74 3.78 4.66
C ALA A 341 6.27 3.40 6.06
N CYS A 342 5.06 3.83 6.46
CA CYS A 342 4.48 3.59 7.78
C CYS A 342 3.81 2.20 7.91
N LEU A 343 3.39 1.61 6.79
CA LEU A 343 2.59 0.39 6.75
C LEU A 343 3.44 -0.87 6.51
N ARG A 344 3.16 -1.93 7.27
CA ARG A 344 3.88 -3.22 7.19
C ARG A 344 3.07 -4.36 6.59
N LYS A 345 1.74 -4.30 6.71
CA LYS A 345 0.81 -5.37 6.33
C LYS A 345 -0.10 -4.91 5.22
N SER A 346 -0.22 -5.71 4.16
CA SER A 346 -0.99 -5.38 2.96
C SER A 346 -2.48 -5.19 3.25
N GLN A 347 -3.05 -6.05 4.10
CA GLN A 347 -4.45 -5.92 4.54
C GLN A 347 -4.71 -4.61 5.30
N ALA A 348 -3.81 -4.22 6.20
CA ALA A 348 -3.92 -2.96 6.93
C ALA A 348 -3.83 -1.75 5.98
N ALA A 349 -3.02 -1.86 4.92
CA ALA A 349 -2.90 -0.85 3.89
C ALA A 349 -4.20 -0.67 3.10
N THR A 350 -4.88 -1.77 2.74
CA THR A 350 -6.20 -1.71 2.10
C THR A 350 -7.24 -1.08 3.02
N PHE A 351 -7.31 -1.48 4.30
CA PHE A 351 -8.26 -0.89 5.26
C PHE A 351 -8.02 0.61 5.47
N ILE A 352 -6.77 1.02 5.66
CA ILE A 352 -6.42 2.44 5.84
C ILE A 352 -6.66 3.22 4.56
N GLY A 353 -6.36 2.64 3.39
CA GLY A 353 -6.66 3.24 2.09
C GLY A 353 -8.14 3.52 1.91
N PHE A 354 -9.02 2.55 2.19
CA PHE A 354 -10.47 2.75 2.11
C PHE A 354 -11.01 3.68 3.22
N PHE A 355 -10.44 3.63 4.42
CA PHE A 355 -10.79 4.59 5.48
C PHE A 355 -10.50 6.02 5.05
N LEU A 356 -9.30 6.28 4.50
CA LEU A 356 -8.91 7.59 3.98
C LEU A 356 -9.75 7.99 2.76
N PHE A 357 -10.12 7.04 1.89
CA PHE A 357 -11.04 7.28 0.79
C PHE A 357 -12.38 7.82 1.27
N ILE A 358 -13.00 7.18 2.27
CA ILE A 358 -14.30 7.60 2.84
C ILE A 358 -14.14 8.94 3.57
N LEU A 359 -13.11 9.04 4.43
CA LEU A 359 -12.84 10.25 5.21
C LEU A 359 -12.66 11.47 4.30
N PHE A 360 -11.79 11.37 3.29
CA PHE A 360 -11.55 12.48 2.37
C PHE A 360 -12.74 12.75 1.44
N SER A 361 -13.55 11.73 1.10
CA SER A 361 -14.80 11.93 0.35
C SER A 361 -15.81 12.77 1.13
N ILE A 362 -15.88 12.59 2.45
CA ILE A 362 -16.73 13.41 3.34
C ILE A 362 -16.13 14.81 3.48
N LEU A 363 -14.84 14.91 3.86
CA LEU A 363 -14.19 16.20 4.11
C LEU A 363 -14.24 17.13 2.89
N GLN A 364 -14.06 16.59 1.68
CA GLN A 364 -14.09 17.40 0.47
C GLN A 364 -15.48 17.94 0.09
N ALA A 365 -16.57 17.33 0.58
CA ALA A 365 -17.93 17.81 0.30
C ALA A 365 -18.26 19.07 1.13
N PHE A 366 -17.73 19.15 2.36
CA PHE A 366 -18.06 20.22 3.30
C PHE A 366 -16.99 21.32 3.36
N ILE A 367 -15.70 20.95 3.41
CA ILE A 367 -14.63 21.90 3.75
C ILE A 367 -14.42 23.01 2.70
N PRO A 368 -14.37 22.72 1.38
CA PRO A 368 -14.22 23.76 0.36
C PRO A 368 -15.29 24.85 0.46
N ASN A 369 -16.53 24.43 0.67
CA ASN A 369 -17.69 25.32 0.78
C ASN A 369 -17.74 26.10 2.10
N LEU A 370 -17.03 25.67 3.14
CA LEU A 370 -17.02 26.34 4.45
C LEU A 370 -15.82 27.29 4.63
N LEU A 371 -14.64 26.89 4.17
CA LEU A 371 -13.37 27.57 4.49
C LEU A 371 -12.87 28.49 3.37
N TYR A 372 -13.23 28.24 2.12
CA TYR A 372 -12.74 28.99 0.97
C TYR A 372 -13.77 30.00 0.45
N ILE A 373 -14.42 30.69 1.39
CA ILE A 373 -15.32 31.83 1.17
C ILE A 373 -14.60 33.12 1.56
N ASP A 374 -15.02 34.23 0.95
CA ASP A 374 -14.58 35.58 1.26
C ASP A 374 -14.73 35.91 2.76
N GLY A 375 -13.69 36.51 3.35
CA GLY A 375 -13.67 36.93 4.76
C GLY A 375 -13.10 35.91 5.76
N LYS A 376 -12.67 34.72 5.33
CA LYS A 376 -11.95 33.76 6.19
C LYS A 376 -10.42 34.02 6.20
N PRO A 377 -9.72 33.76 7.33
CA PRO A 377 -8.28 33.99 7.41
C PRO A 377 -7.49 32.99 6.57
N TYR A 378 -6.50 33.49 5.82
CA TYR A 378 -5.65 32.68 4.94
C TYR A 378 -4.87 31.59 5.70
N SER A 379 -4.55 31.79 6.99
CA SER A 379 -3.85 30.80 7.81
C SER A 379 -4.61 29.48 7.94
N ILE A 380 -5.93 29.53 8.16
CA ILE A 380 -6.75 28.32 8.25
C ILE A 380 -6.85 27.64 6.89
N GLN A 381 -7.01 28.42 5.81
CA GLN A 381 -7.02 27.89 4.44
C GLN A 381 -5.71 27.19 4.10
N ALA A 382 -4.56 27.75 4.45
CA ALA A 382 -3.25 27.17 4.21
C ALA A 382 -3.03 25.83 4.93
N ILE A 383 -3.52 25.67 6.17
CA ILE A 383 -3.42 24.41 6.92
C ILE A 383 -4.19 23.29 6.22
N PHE A 384 -5.44 23.55 5.83
CA PHE A 384 -6.25 22.58 5.09
C PHE A 384 -5.79 22.43 3.63
N SER A 385 -5.03 23.40 3.09
CA SER A 385 -4.43 23.31 1.76
C SER A 385 -3.28 22.31 1.69
N LEU A 386 -2.68 21.92 2.83
CA LEU A 386 -1.68 20.85 2.92
C LEU A 386 -2.26 19.45 2.68
N LEU A 387 -3.59 19.35 2.51
CA LEU A 387 -4.31 18.13 2.15
C LEU A 387 -4.83 18.26 0.73
N SER A 388 -4.04 17.74 -0.22
CA SER A 388 -4.36 17.73 -1.65
C SER A 388 -5.81 17.35 -2.04
N PRO A 389 -6.51 16.38 -1.38
CA PRO A 389 -7.94 16.12 -1.62
C PRO A 389 -8.86 17.34 -1.49
N ILE A 390 -8.61 18.20 -0.50
CA ILE A 390 -9.45 19.36 -0.20
C ILE A 390 -9.25 20.44 -1.26
N VAL A 391 -7.98 20.70 -1.60
CA VAL A 391 -7.60 21.67 -2.63
C VAL A 391 -8.08 21.23 -4.02
N PHE A 392 -8.05 19.93 -4.29
CA PHE A 392 -8.61 19.34 -5.51
C PHE A 392 -10.11 19.59 -5.63
N ALA A 393 -10.87 19.34 -4.56
CA ALA A 393 -12.31 19.59 -4.58
C ALA A 393 -12.64 21.07 -4.75
N LYS A 394 -11.88 21.99 -4.13
CA LYS A 394 -12.02 23.43 -4.38
C LYS A 394 -11.79 23.79 -5.85
N GLY A 395 -10.71 23.26 -6.47
CA GLY A 395 -10.46 23.47 -7.89
C GLY A 395 -11.57 22.92 -8.80
N LEU A 396 -12.19 21.78 -8.43
CA LEU A 396 -13.31 21.21 -9.16
C LEU A 396 -14.59 22.02 -9.02
N THR A 397 -14.93 22.50 -7.82
CA THR A 397 -16.13 23.33 -7.61
C THR A 397 -16.01 24.67 -8.34
N ASP A 398 -14.82 25.28 -8.37
CA ASP A 398 -14.58 26.53 -9.12
C ASP A 398 -14.71 26.31 -10.63
N LEU A 399 -14.18 25.21 -11.17
CA LEU A 399 -14.35 24.87 -12.59
C LEU A 399 -15.80 24.50 -12.94
N ALA A 400 -16.52 23.84 -12.03
CA ALA A 400 -17.89 23.46 -12.26
C ALA A 400 -18.84 24.66 -12.19
N THR A 401 -18.64 25.57 -11.24
CA THR A 401 -19.39 26.84 -11.17
C THR A 401 -19.10 27.72 -12.39
N ALA A 402 -17.84 27.85 -12.82
CA ALA A 402 -17.49 28.56 -14.05
C ALA A 402 -18.18 27.98 -15.30
N SER A 403 -18.37 26.65 -15.35
CA SER A 403 -19.04 25.99 -16.47
C SER A 403 -20.53 26.34 -16.61
N ASN A 404 -21.19 26.76 -15.53
CA ASN A 404 -22.58 27.24 -15.61
C ASN A 404 -22.67 28.56 -16.40
N PHE A 405 -21.59 29.34 -16.42
CA PHE A 405 -21.44 30.57 -17.19
C PHE A 405 -20.66 30.33 -18.49
N ALA A 406 -19.67 31.17 -18.80
CA ALA A 406 -18.88 31.10 -20.03
C ALA A 406 -17.72 30.07 -19.99
N GLY A 407 -17.50 29.40 -18.85
CA GLY A 407 -16.33 28.54 -18.62
C GLY A 407 -15.06 29.34 -18.27
N LEU A 408 -14.11 28.67 -17.60
CA LEU A 408 -12.82 29.23 -17.26
C LEU A 408 -11.81 28.99 -18.39
N ARG A 409 -11.18 30.07 -18.87
CA ARG A 409 -10.11 30.03 -19.87
C ARG A 409 -8.73 29.95 -19.22
N TRP A 410 -7.75 29.40 -19.94
CA TRP A 410 -6.37 29.28 -19.45
C TRP A 410 -5.76 30.62 -19.03
N SER A 411 -6.07 31.69 -19.76
CA SER A 411 -5.62 33.05 -19.45
C SER A 411 -6.15 33.59 -18.11
N GLY A 412 -7.28 33.08 -17.62
CA GLY A 412 -7.96 33.53 -16.40
C GLY A 412 -7.59 32.73 -15.13
N ILE A 413 -6.67 31.75 -15.21
CA ILE A 413 -6.32 30.87 -14.08
C ILE A 413 -5.69 31.64 -12.91
N ALA A 414 -5.02 32.76 -13.21
CA ALA A 414 -4.38 33.63 -12.23
C ALA A 414 -5.28 34.78 -11.75
N ASP A 415 -6.51 34.87 -12.23
CA ASP A 415 -7.38 36.00 -11.91
C ASP A 415 -7.76 36.00 -10.42
N HIS A 416 -7.42 37.08 -9.72
CA HIS A 416 -7.59 37.24 -8.27
C HIS A 416 -9.00 37.69 -7.87
N THR A 417 -9.93 37.71 -8.82
CA THR A 417 -11.36 37.99 -8.57
C THR A 417 -11.99 36.98 -7.61
N HIS A 418 -11.46 35.77 -7.55
CA HIS A 418 -11.76 34.78 -6.51
C HIS A 418 -10.69 34.80 -5.40
N VAL A 419 -11.12 34.71 -4.14
CA VAL A 419 -10.21 34.67 -2.96
C VAL A 419 -9.20 33.53 -3.02
N PHE A 420 -9.48 32.45 -3.76
CA PHE A 420 -8.56 31.33 -3.97
C PHE A 420 -8.49 30.96 -5.46
N PRO A 421 -7.54 31.52 -6.24
CA PRO A 421 -7.46 31.28 -7.67
C PRO A 421 -6.95 29.86 -8.00
N LEU A 422 -7.31 29.34 -9.18
CA LEU A 422 -6.93 28.00 -9.63
C LEU A 422 -5.39 27.84 -9.77
N LEU A 423 -4.64 28.91 -10.03
CA LEU A 423 -3.17 28.85 -10.01
C LEU A 423 -2.63 28.49 -8.62
N LEU A 424 -3.27 28.96 -7.56
CA LEU A 424 -2.85 28.68 -6.18
C LEU A 424 -3.13 27.22 -5.81
N VAL A 425 -4.25 26.66 -6.29
CA VAL A 425 -4.57 25.22 -6.20
C VAL A 425 -3.42 24.37 -6.75
N TYR A 426 -2.93 24.67 -7.96
CA TYR A 426 -1.81 23.93 -8.56
C TYR A 426 -0.51 24.03 -7.75
N ARG A 427 -0.20 25.22 -7.22
CA ARG A 427 1.00 25.43 -6.40
C ARG A 427 0.97 24.58 -5.12
N TRP A 428 -0.17 24.51 -4.45
CA TRP A 428 -0.34 23.67 -3.27
C TRP A 428 -0.19 22.18 -3.58
N MET A 429 -0.76 21.69 -4.68
CA MET A 429 -0.59 20.28 -5.06
C MET A 429 0.87 19.90 -5.36
N VAL A 430 1.62 20.79 -6.00
CA VAL A 430 3.06 20.58 -6.26
C VAL A 430 3.85 20.59 -4.95
N LEU A 431 3.54 21.53 -4.05
CA LEU A 431 4.16 21.63 -2.73
C LEU A 431 3.89 20.36 -1.90
N ASP A 432 2.64 19.90 -1.82
CA ASP A 432 2.24 18.68 -1.14
C ASP A 432 2.99 17.45 -1.68
N SER A 433 3.07 17.34 -3.01
CA SER A 433 3.80 16.25 -3.67
C SER A 433 5.26 16.20 -3.21
N PHE A 434 5.93 17.35 -3.15
CA PHE A 434 7.31 17.45 -2.67
C PHE A 434 7.42 17.11 -1.18
N ILE A 435 6.53 17.63 -0.35
CA ILE A 435 6.52 17.38 1.10
C ILE A 435 6.33 15.89 1.39
N PHE A 436 5.34 15.23 0.78
CA PHE A 436 5.11 13.81 1.00
C PHE A 436 6.24 12.92 0.47
N LEU A 437 6.90 13.32 -0.62
CA LEU A 437 8.08 12.60 -1.12
C LEU A 437 9.24 12.69 -0.12
N VAL A 438 9.53 13.89 0.40
CA VAL A 438 10.57 14.10 1.41
C VAL A 438 10.24 13.34 2.70
N LEU A 439 9.00 13.41 3.17
CA LEU A 439 8.54 12.68 4.36
C LEU A 439 8.64 11.16 4.16
N GLY A 440 8.22 10.64 3.01
CA GLY A 440 8.31 9.22 2.69
C GLY A 440 9.76 8.73 2.64
N TRP A 441 10.65 9.49 2.00
CA TRP A 441 12.08 9.21 1.98
C TRP A 441 12.71 9.26 3.38
N TYR A 442 12.33 10.26 4.19
CA TYR A 442 12.83 10.42 5.54
C TYR A 442 12.41 9.25 6.46
N ILE A 443 11.12 8.90 6.46
CA ILE A 443 10.59 7.82 7.30
C ILE A 443 11.18 6.46 6.91
N ASP A 444 11.33 6.15 5.61
CA ASP A 444 11.88 4.85 5.20
C ASP A 444 13.37 4.70 5.60
N ASN A 445 14.12 5.80 5.72
CA ASN A 445 15.52 5.77 6.17
C ASN A 445 15.69 5.78 7.69
N VAL A 446 14.86 6.53 8.42
CA VAL A 446 14.94 6.62 9.89
C VAL A 446 14.24 5.43 10.56
N PHE A 447 13.14 4.95 9.98
CA PHE A 447 12.33 3.85 10.49
C PHE A 447 12.15 2.77 9.40
N PRO A 448 13.22 2.08 8.97
CA PRO A 448 13.15 1.10 7.87
C PRO A 448 12.28 -0.13 8.17
N GLY A 449 11.84 -0.33 9.43
CA GLY A 449 10.94 -1.40 9.83
C GLY A 449 11.66 -2.51 10.62
N GLU A 450 11.28 -3.77 10.39
CA GLU A 450 11.88 -4.95 11.05
C GLU A 450 13.26 -5.31 10.49
N PHE A 451 13.54 -4.90 9.25
CA PHE A 451 14.79 -5.11 8.54
C PHE A 451 15.29 -3.75 8.05
N GLY A 452 16.60 -3.50 8.17
CA GLY A 452 17.24 -2.23 7.87
C GLY A 452 17.98 -1.64 9.07
N THR A 453 19.05 -0.90 8.81
CA THR A 453 19.70 -0.05 9.83
C THR A 453 18.97 1.29 9.93
N PRO A 454 18.34 1.63 11.07
CA PRO A 454 17.82 2.97 11.24
C PRO A 454 18.97 3.96 11.16
N LYS A 455 18.88 4.92 10.24
CA LYS A 455 19.84 6.03 10.16
C LYS A 455 19.56 7.04 11.28
N PRO A 456 20.57 7.79 11.76
CA PRO A 456 20.37 8.82 12.77
C PRO A 456 19.36 9.87 12.27
N PHE A 457 18.63 10.50 13.19
CA PHE A 457 17.56 11.46 12.86
C PHE A 457 18.03 12.58 11.91
N PHE A 458 19.26 13.07 12.07
CA PHE A 458 19.86 14.12 11.23
C PHE A 458 20.80 13.59 10.14
N PHE A 459 20.59 12.35 9.64
CA PHE A 459 21.48 11.74 8.65
C PHE A 459 21.66 12.58 7.37
N PHE A 460 20.62 13.31 6.96
CA PHE A 460 20.62 14.12 5.73
C PHE A 460 21.55 15.34 5.81
N LEU A 461 21.99 15.74 7.02
CA LEU A 461 22.99 16.80 7.21
C LEU A 461 24.42 16.27 7.17
N GLN A 462 24.62 14.95 7.18
CA GLN A 462 25.95 14.35 7.15
C GLN A 462 26.49 14.29 5.71
N PRO A 463 27.66 14.88 5.42
CA PRO A 463 28.24 14.85 4.06
C PRO A 463 28.50 13.44 3.54
N SER A 464 28.74 12.48 4.43
CA SER A 464 28.96 11.06 4.10
C SER A 464 27.74 10.40 3.46
N TYR A 465 26.53 10.84 3.80
CA TYR A 465 25.30 10.34 3.18
C TYR A 465 25.24 10.66 1.68
N TRP A 466 25.52 11.92 1.32
CA TRP A 466 25.40 12.42 -0.06
C TRP A 466 26.61 12.08 -0.93
N THR A 467 27.80 12.06 -0.34
CA THR A 467 29.04 11.81 -1.07
C THR A 467 29.38 10.33 -1.18
N GLY A 468 28.70 9.46 -0.44
CA GLY A 468 28.99 8.02 -0.39
C GLY A 468 30.39 7.71 0.14
N ARG A 469 31.11 8.72 0.65
CA ARG A 469 32.41 8.55 1.29
C ARG A 469 32.14 8.22 2.75
N PRO A 470 32.74 7.15 3.30
CA PRO A 470 32.61 6.88 4.72
C PRO A 470 33.04 8.13 5.47
N SER A 471 32.24 8.54 6.46
CA SER A 471 32.73 9.51 7.43
C SER A 471 34.01 8.91 8.00
N ARG A 472 35.16 9.54 7.76
CA ARG A 472 36.30 9.50 8.68
C ARG A 472 35.87 10.17 9.98
N LEU A 473 34.85 9.62 10.63
CA LEU A 473 34.86 9.64 12.08
C LEU A 473 35.82 8.50 12.37
N ASP A 474 37.08 8.87 12.55
CA ASP A 474 37.90 8.18 13.53
C ASP A 474 37.01 8.07 14.76
N PHE A 475 36.35 6.93 14.90
CA PHE A 475 36.00 6.45 16.22
C PHE A 475 37.37 6.31 16.84
N LYS A 476 37.86 7.40 17.44
CA LYS A 476 38.84 7.34 18.51
C LYS A 476 38.33 6.17 19.29
N SER A 477 39.09 5.09 19.27
CA SER A 477 39.06 4.07 20.28
C SER A 477 38.98 4.86 21.57
N THR A 478 37.77 5.06 22.08
CA THR A 478 37.58 5.41 23.46
C THR A 478 38.34 4.29 24.11
N THR A 479 39.53 4.65 24.63
CA THR A 479 40.34 3.81 25.51
C THR A 479 39.37 2.91 26.23
N PRO A 480 39.51 1.57 26.18
CA PRO A 480 38.61 0.69 26.88
C PRO A 480 38.65 1.15 28.33
N SER A 481 37.66 1.95 28.73
CA SER A 481 37.40 2.23 30.12
C SER A 481 37.24 0.85 30.69
N GLN A 482 38.10 0.53 31.65
CA GLN A 482 38.32 -0.76 32.31
C GLN A 482 37.05 -1.28 32.98
N SER A 483 36.07 -1.56 32.14
CA SER A 483 34.84 -2.26 32.35
C SER A 483 34.59 -3.09 31.10
N SER A 484 35.66 -3.64 30.50
CA SER A 484 35.61 -5.03 30.08
C SER A 484 35.21 -5.79 31.35
N GLN A 485 33.90 -5.95 31.56
CA GLN A 485 33.42 -7.01 32.41
C GLN A 485 34.19 -8.23 31.94
N ILE A 486 35.07 -8.71 32.81
CA ILE A 486 35.80 -9.94 32.67
C ILE A 486 34.74 -10.94 32.21
N LEU A 487 34.73 -11.23 30.91
CA LEU A 487 33.97 -12.34 30.37
C LEU A 487 34.52 -13.51 31.17
N ASN A 488 33.65 -14.24 31.86
CA ASN A 488 34.01 -15.51 32.46
C ASN A 488 34.54 -16.41 31.34
N HIS A 489 35.83 -16.28 31.02
CA HIS A 489 36.58 -17.06 30.04
C HIS A 489 36.82 -18.49 30.55
N SER A 490 36.38 -18.82 31.77
CA SER A 490 36.50 -20.14 32.38
C SER A 490 35.68 -21.23 31.68
N ASN A 491 34.73 -20.88 30.80
CA ASN A 491 33.75 -21.82 30.23
C ASN A 491 33.67 -21.77 28.68
N LEU A 492 34.62 -21.13 28.02
CA LEU A 492 34.70 -21.14 26.55
C LEU A 492 35.73 -22.17 26.11
N ASP A 493 35.43 -22.85 25.00
CA ASP A 493 36.32 -23.85 24.45
C ASP A 493 37.65 -23.25 23.99
N GLU A 494 38.74 -23.99 24.15
CA GLU A 494 40.10 -23.56 23.77
C GLU A 494 40.18 -23.14 22.30
N ASP A 495 39.48 -23.85 21.40
CA ASP A 495 39.51 -23.53 19.96
C ASP A 495 38.83 -22.19 19.66
N VAL A 496 37.79 -21.84 20.42
CA VAL A 496 37.10 -20.55 20.29
C VAL A 496 37.96 -19.41 20.85
N ILE A 497 38.65 -19.64 21.96
CA ILE A 497 39.57 -18.65 22.55
C ILE A 497 40.76 -18.40 21.61
N ASN A 498 41.35 -19.47 21.08
CA ASN A 498 42.46 -19.38 20.12
C ASN A 498 42.04 -18.63 18.84
N GLU A 499 40.83 -18.90 18.34
CA GLU A 499 40.28 -18.16 17.21
C GLU A 499 40.04 -16.68 17.55
N GLU A 500 39.52 -16.36 18.73
CA GLU A 500 39.30 -14.98 19.18
C GLU A 500 40.63 -14.20 19.26
N LEU A 501 41.69 -14.83 19.78
CA LEU A 501 43.04 -14.26 19.80
C LEU A 501 43.59 -14.04 18.38
N LYS A 502 43.44 -15.04 17.50
CA LYS A 502 43.84 -14.96 16.09
C LYS A 502 43.12 -13.80 15.37
N VAL A 503 41.83 -13.63 15.59
CA VAL A 503 41.01 -12.55 15.00
C VAL A 503 41.48 -11.16 15.45
N LYS A 504 41.93 -11.03 16.70
CA LYS A 504 42.45 -9.77 17.25
C LYS A 504 43.76 -9.35 16.56
N GLU A 505 44.61 -10.31 16.21
CA GLU A 505 45.89 -10.05 15.54
C GLU A 505 45.77 -9.77 14.03
N ILE A 506 44.75 -10.33 13.36
CA ILE A 506 44.57 -10.16 11.92
C ILE A 506 44.21 -8.72 11.57
N ASP A 507 44.94 -8.11 10.64
CA ASP A 507 44.48 -6.90 9.94
C ASP A 507 43.55 -7.28 8.78
N PRO A 508 42.23 -7.02 8.90
CA PRO A 508 41.25 -7.50 7.94
C PRO A 508 41.42 -6.90 6.54
N LYS A 509 41.98 -5.69 6.43
CA LYS A 509 42.13 -5.00 5.13
C LYS A 509 43.29 -5.54 4.28
N ASN A 510 44.30 -6.13 4.93
CA ASN A 510 45.50 -6.64 4.27
C ASN A 510 45.54 -8.17 4.18
N SER A 511 44.57 -8.87 4.78
CA SER A 511 44.53 -10.33 4.78
C SER A 511 43.96 -10.89 3.47
N ASN A 512 44.82 -11.53 2.68
CA ASN A 512 44.41 -12.21 1.44
C ASN A 512 44.00 -13.68 1.64
N GLU A 513 44.12 -14.23 2.84
CA GLU A 513 43.77 -15.62 3.13
C GLU A 513 42.28 -15.81 3.42
N PHE A 514 41.66 -14.85 4.11
CA PHE A 514 40.30 -14.96 4.62
C PHE A 514 39.28 -14.34 3.67
N ALA A 515 38.13 -15.01 3.53
CA ALA A 515 36.97 -14.47 2.83
C ALA A 515 36.10 -13.62 3.77
N VAL A 516 35.94 -14.06 5.03
CA VAL A 516 35.17 -13.35 6.07
C VAL A 516 35.97 -13.30 7.37
N VAL A 517 36.05 -12.12 7.97
CA VAL A 517 36.63 -11.89 9.30
C VAL A 517 35.61 -11.15 10.15
N ILE A 518 35.12 -11.77 11.21
CA ILE A 518 34.14 -11.21 12.14
C ILE A 518 34.88 -10.79 13.42
N LYS A 519 34.74 -9.53 13.83
CA LYS A 519 35.38 -8.98 15.04
C LYS A 519 34.35 -8.50 16.05
N ASP A 520 34.22 -9.22 17.15
CA ASP A 520 33.37 -8.92 18.32
C ASP A 520 31.95 -8.48 17.95
N LEU A 521 31.33 -9.20 17.02
CA LEU A 521 30.02 -8.84 16.48
C LEU A 521 28.93 -9.03 17.54
N VAL A 522 28.19 -7.97 17.83
CA VAL A 522 27.15 -7.94 18.85
C VAL A 522 25.84 -7.40 18.27
N LYS A 523 24.74 -8.08 18.59
CA LYS A 523 23.38 -7.58 18.28
C LYS A 523 22.51 -7.57 19.52
N ILE A 524 22.04 -6.37 19.86
CA ILE A 524 21.10 -6.15 20.97
C ILE A 524 19.80 -5.59 20.39
N TYR A 525 18.70 -6.29 20.63
CA TYR A 525 17.36 -5.79 20.37
C TYR A 525 16.87 -5.09 21.64
N ARG A 526 16.91 -3.75 21.62
CA ARG A 526 16.38 -2.91 22.69
C ARG A 526 14.86 -2.86 22.55
N ASN A 527 14.13 -3.13 23.63
CA ASN A 527 12.69 -2.89 23.66
C ASN A 527 12.43 -1.40 23.95
N ASN A 528 11.48 -0.80 23.24
CA ASN A 528 11.16 0.62 23.38
C ASN A 528 10.75 0.97 24.81
N ALA A 529 11.32 2.07 25.34
CA ALA A 529 11.07 2.60 26.68
C ALA A 529 9.60 3.01 26.96
N PHE A 530 8.76 3.12 25.93
CA PHE A 530 7.39 3.62 26.04
C PHE A 530 6.39 2.60 26.61
N PHE A 531 6.70 1.30 26.55
CA PHE A 531 5.91 0.26 27.18
C PHE A 531 6.78 -0.42 28.24
N ARG A 532 6.42 -0.27 29.52
CA ARG A 532 7.09 -0.95 30.65
C ARG A 532 7.00 -2.47 30.48
N SER A 533 7.94 -3.11 29.77
CA SER A 533 8.29 -4.53 29.97
C SER A 533 9.60 -5.00 29.32
N LYS A 534 10.42 -5.65 30.17
CA LYS A 534 11.58 -6.54 29.97
C LYS A 534 12.93 -6.00 29.42
N LYS A 535 13.99 -6.64 29.96
CA LYS A 535 15.44 -6.52 29.73
C LYS A 535 15.81 -6.63 28.25
N ASP A 536 16.84 -5.89 27.83
CA ASP A 536 17.40 -5.92 26.47
C ASP A 536 17.74 -7.35 26.00
N PHE A 537 17.22 -7.74 24.83
CA PHE A 537 17.44 -9.08 24.29
C PHE A 537 18.75 -9.11 23.49
N HIS A 538 19.76 -9.79 24.05
CA HIS A 538 21.07 -9.96 23.43
C HIS A 538 21.05 -11.19 22.53
N ALA A 539 20.84 -10.99 21.22
CA ALA A 539 20.73 -12.06 20.25
C ALA A 539 22.10 -12.63 19.83
N VAL A 540 23.13 -11.77 19.72
CA VAL A 540 24.52 -12.17 19.46
C VAL A 540 25.42 -11.43 20.44
N LYS A 541 26.29 -12.16 21.15
CA LYS A 541 27.04 -11.71 22.33
C LYS A 541 28.56 -11.77 22.09
N GLY A 542 29.05 -11.04 21.09
CA GLY A 542 30.49 -10.93 20.78
C GLY A 542 30.99 -12.15 20.03
N LEU A 543 30.62 -12.26 18.75
CA LEU A 543 31.08 -13.32 17.87
C LEU A 543 32.37 -12.88 17.18
N SER A 544 33.43 -13.68 17.32
CA SER A 544 34.71 -13.51 16.63
C SER A 544 35.08 -14.80 15.90
N LEU A 545 35.28 -14.70 14.58
CA LEU A 545 35.44 -15.87 13.70
C LEU A 545 36.11 -15.49 12.38
N THR A 546 36.97 -16.37 11.86
CA THR A 546 37.52 -16.29 10.50
C THR A 546 37.02 -17.43 9.60
N MET A 547 36.81 -17.12 8.33
CA MET A 547 36.45 -18.07 7.27
C MET A 547 37.43 -17.95 6.12
N GLN A 548 38.03 -19.07 5.68
CA GLN A 548 39.01 -19.06 4.60
C GLN A 548 38.32 -18.92 3.23
N LYS A 549 39.10 -18.50 2.23
CA LYS A 549 38.65 -18.53 0.82
C LYS A 549 38.45 -19.98 0.37
N ASN A 550 37.49 -20.19 -0.54
CA ASN A 550 37.18 -21.50 -1.13
C ASN A 550 36.75 -22.58 -0.12
N GLN A 551 36.26 -22.16 1.06
CA GLN A 551 35.80 -23.05 2.12
C GLN A 551 34.29 -22.95 2.30
N LEU A 552 33.63 -24.08 2.61
CA LEU A 552 32.25 -24.10 3.11
C LEU A 552 32.25 -24.10 4.64
N PHE A 553 31.79 -23.01 5.23
CA PHE A 553 31.64 -22.86 6.67
C PHE A 553 30.18 -23.02 7.10
N ALA A 554 29.90 -24.00 7.95
CA ALA A 554 28.55 -24.25 8.49
C ALA A 554 28.39 -23.72 9.91
N VAL A 555 27.38 -22.88 10.13
CA VAL A 555 26.91 -22.43 11.45
C VAL A 555 25.77 -23.35 11.89
N LEU A 556 26.07 -24.23 12.85
CA LEU A 556 25.11 -25.15 13.45
C LEU A 556 24.62 -24.59 14.80
N GLY A 557 23.37 -24.84 15.18
CA GLY A 557 22.82 -24.32 16.43
C GLY A 557 21.33 -24.58 16.55
N PRO A 558 20.77 -24.67 17.78
CA PRO A 558 19.33 -24.78 17.95
C PRO A 558 18.60 -23.49 17.53
N ASN A 559 17.27 -23.56 17.47
CA ASN A 559 16.45 -22.37 17.23
C ASN A 559 16.65 -21.34 18.35
N GLY A 560 16.81 -20.07 17.98
CA GLY A 560 17.12 -19.01 18.94
C GLY A 560 18.59 -18.88 19.34
N ALA A 561 19.50 -19.66 18.76
CA ALA A 561 20.94 -19.54 19.02
C ALA A 561 21.59 -18.25 18.49
N GLY A 562 20.91 -17.53 17.59
CA GLY A 562 21.41 -16.30 16.96
C GLY A 562 21.90 -16.46 15.51
N LYS A 563 21.81 -17.65 14.90
CA LYS A 563 22.28 -17.96 13.53
C LYS A 563 21.78 -16.97 12.48
N THR A 564 20.47 -16.89 12.30
CA THR A 564 19.80 -15.98 11.35
C THR A 564 20.10 -14.52 11.64
N THR A 565 20.28 -14.16 12.92
CA THR A 565 20.67 -12.79 13.32
C THR A 565 22.07 -12.45 12.88
N THR A 566 23.04 -13.35 13.09
CA THR A 566 24.42 -13.20 12.58
C THR A 566 24.40 -13.09 11.06
N PHE A 567 23.65 -13.96 10.40
CA PHE A 567 23.55 -13.98 8.94
C PHE A 567 22.98 -12.68 8.37
N SER A 568 21.91 -12.18 8.98
CA SER A 568 21.28 -10.92 8.58
C SER A 568 22.19 -9.70 8.77
N MET A 569 23.15 -9.76 9.72
CA MET A 569 24.21 -8.76 9.83
C MET A 569 25.22 -8.86 8.69
N LEU A 570 25.68 -10.07 8.37
CA LEU A 570 26.65 -10.30 7.30
C LEU A 570 26.09 -9.99 5.91
N THR A 571 24.81 -10.24 5.66
CA THR A 571 24.12 -9.92 4.40
C THR A 571 23.64 -8.46 4.33
N GLY A 572 23.86 -7.68 5.38
CA GLY A 572 23.49 -6.26 5.45
C GLY A 572 21.97 -6.02 5.41
N LEU A 573 21.16 -6.97 5.89
CA LEU A 573 19.74 -6.76 6.16
C LEU A 573 19.57 -5.77 7.30
N PHE A 574 20.36 -5.90 8.38
CA PHE A 574 20.48 -4.91 9.44
C PHE A 574 21.90 -4.90 9.97
N GLY A 575 22.34 -3.78 10.52
CA GLY A 575 23.71 -3.58 10.98
C GLY A 575 23.94 -4.11 12.39
N PRO A 576 25.22 -4.34 12.75
CA PRO A 576 25.60 -4.68 14.11
C PRO A 576 25.30 -3.56 15.10
N THR A 577 25.12 -3.92 16.38
CA THR A 577 25.03 -2.94 17.48
C THR A 577 26.42 -2.54 17.95
N HIS A 578 27.34 -3.51 18.05
CA HIS A 578 28.78 -3.30 18.29
C HIS A 578 29.58 -4.33 17.49
N GLY A 579 30.87 -4.06 17.31
CA GLY A 579 31.76 -4.86 16.46
C GLY A 579 31.54 -4.60 14.97
N ASP A 580 32.32 -5.30 14.16
CA ASP A 580 32.25 -5.19 12.70
C ASP A 580 32.63 -6.52 12.03
N ALA A 581 32.29 -6.66 10.76
CA ALA A 581 32.71 -7.80 9.95
C ALA A 581 33.29 -7.33 8.61
N TYR A 582 34.29 -8.06 8.12
CA TYR A 582 35.02 -7.74 6.91
C TYR A 582 34.86 -8.88 5.91
N ILE A 583 34.41 -8.57 4.71
CA ILE A 583 34.22 -9.54 3.62
C ILE A 583 35.17 -9.15 2.49
N TYR A 584 36.18 -9.99 2.21
CA TYR A 584 37.28 -9.68 1.30
C TYR A 584 37.92 -8.29 1.57
N GLY A 585 38.12 -7.95 2.84
CA GLY A 585 38.72 -6.68 3.27
C GLY A 585 37.76 -5.48 3.36
N HIS A 586 36.52 -5.61 2.88
CA HIS A 586 35.51 -4.56 2.94
C HIS A 586 34.65 -4.67 4.21
N SER A 587 34.48 -3.58 4.95
CA SER A 587 33.62 -3.54 6.16
C SER A 587 32.14 -3.63 5.78
N ILE A 588 31.36 -4.43 6.52
CA ILE A 588 29.90 -4.51 6.36
C ILE A 588 29.18 -3.23 6.82
N SER A 589 29.81 -2.45 7.71
CA SER A 589 29.24 -1.23 8.27
C SER A 589 29.40 -0.06 7.29
N ASP A 590 30.56 0.04 6.63
CA ASP A 590 30.90 1.17 5.77
C ASP A 590 30.72 0.87 4.26
N GLU A 591 31.06 -0.34 3.81
CA GLU A 591 31.27 -0.67 2.39
C GLU A 591 30.31 -1.76 1.86
N MET A 592 29.12 -1.87 2.47
CA MET A 592 28.14 -2.91 2.12
C MET A 592 27.71 -2.91 0.64
N ASN A 593 27.65 -1.73 0.00
CA ASN A 593 27.28 -1.64 -1.41
C ASN A 593 28.33 -2.29 -2.33
N THR A 594 29.61 -2.24 -1.96
CA THR A 594 30.70 -2.90 -2.69
C THR A 594 30.62 -4.40 -2.50
N ILE A 595 30.39 -4.85 -1.26
CA ILE A 595 30.22 -6.26 -0.90
C ILE A 595 29.07 -6.91 -1.69
N ARG A 596 27.92 -6.24 -1.78
CA ARG A 596 26.73 -6.75 -2.51
C ARG A 596 26.96 -6.99 -4.00
N LYS A 597 28.00 -6.39 -4.61
CA LYS A 597 28.35 -6.65 -6.03
C LYS A 597 28.79 -8.10 -6.22
N PHE A 598 29.62 -8.64 -5.32
CA PHE A 598 30.23 -9.98 -5.44
C PHE A 598 29.70 -11.00 -4.41
N MET A 599 28.64 -10.66 -3.67
CA MET A 599 27.97 -11.52 -2.68
C MET A 599 26.67 -12.12 -3.25
N GLY A 600 26.46 -13.42 -3.08
CA GLY A 600 25.18 -14.10 -3.32
C GLY A 600 24.44 -14.37 -2.01
N VAL A 601 23.11 -14.24 -2.00
CA VAL A 601 22.31 -14.51 -0.80
C VAL A 601 21.10 -15.37 -1.14
N CYS A 602 20.95 -16.49 -0.44
CA CYS A 602 19.76 -17.32 -0.43
C CYS A 602 19.12 -17.26 0.97
N PRO A 603 18.07 -16.44 1.19
CA PRO A 603 17.43 -16.30 2.48
C PRO A 603 16.62 -17.55 2.88
N GLN A 604 16.16 -17.63 4.13
CA GLN A 604 15.37 -18.76 4.64
C GLN A 604 14.04 -18.97 3.87
N HIS A 605 13.36 -17.88 3.49
CA HIS A 605 12.13 -17.93 2.69
C HIS A 605 12.41 -17.57 1.23
N ASP A 606 11.76 -18.27 0.29
CA ASP A 606 11.94 -18.02 -1.14
C ASP A 606 11.30 -16.69 -1.57
N LEU A 607 12.14 -15.69 -1.85
CA LEU A 607 11.74 -14.33 -2.25
C LEU A 607 11.48 -14.26 -3.77
N LEU A 608 10.41 -14.90 -4.22
CA LEU A 608 10.05 -15.01 -5.64
C LEU A 608 8.77 -14.21 -5.98
N PHE A 609 8.76 -13.61 -7.17
CA PHE A 609 7.58 -12.99 -7.76
C PHE A 609 6.69 -14.06 -8.40
N SER A 610 5.52 -14.29 -7.81
CA SER A 610 4.52 -15.28 -8.26
C SER A 610 4.17 -15.22 -9.75
N HIS A 611 4.14 -14.03 -10.34
CA HIS A 611 3.75 -13.82 -11.74
C HIS A 611 4.92 -13.73 -12.73
N LEU A 612 6.16 -14.01 -12.29
CA LEU A 612 7.33 -14.12 -13.15
C LEU A 612 7.74 -15.59 -13.34
N THR A 613 8.38 -15.90 -14.46
CA THR A 613 8.94 -17.24 -14.75
C THR A 613 10.31 -17.41 -14.10
N GLY A 614 10.80 -18.65 -13.98
CA GLY A 614 12.15 -18.91 -13.46
C GLY A 614 13.24 -18.20 -14.26
N ARG A 615 13.13 -18.23 -15.59
CA ARG A 615 14.02 -17.52 -16.53
C ARG A 615 14.05 -16.01 -16.27
N GLU A 616 12.87 -15.40 -16.11
CA GLU A 616 12.76 -13.96 -15.88
C GLU A 616 13.30 -13.50 -14.54
N HIS A 617 13.26 -14.35 -13.51
CA HIS A 617 13.92 -14.05 -12.25
C HIS A 617 15.43 -13.97 -12.46
N LEU A 618 16.01 -14.95 -13.13
CA LEU A 618 17.45 -14.98 -13.38
C LEU A 618 17.88 -13.83 -14.31
N GLU A 619 17.09 -13.48 -15.33
CA GLU A 619 17.31 -12.28 -16.15
C GLU A 619 17.33 -11.01 -15.28
N LEU A 620 16.35 -10.86 -14.39
CA LEU A 620 16.22 -9.70 -13.49
C LEU A 620 17.44 -9.58 -12.55
N TYR A 621 17.83 -10.67 -11.89
CA TYR A 621 18.95 -10.66 -10.94
C TYR A 621 20.32 -10.59 -11.66
N SER A 622 20.45 -11.16 -12.86
CA SER A 622 21.64 -10.99 -13.72
C SER A 622 21.87 -9.52 -14.05
N ALA A 623 20.77 -8.81 -14.29
CA ALA A 623 20.81 -7.39 -14.59
C ALA A 623 21.22 -6.55 -13.36
N PHE A 624 20.80 -6.93 -12.15
CA PHE A 624 21.27 -6.30 -10.89
C PHE A 624 22.75 -6.53 -10.62
N LYS A 625 23.26 -7.72 -10.99
CA LYS A 625 24.68 -8.08 -10.93
C LYS A 625 25.53 -7.46 -12.04
N ASN A 626 24.94 -6.60 -12.86
CA ASN A 626 25.60 -5.91 -13.97
C ASN A 626 26.25 -6.83 -15.00
N ILE A 627 25.70 -8.03 -15.19
CA ILE A 627 26.13 -8.92 -16.29
C ILE A 627 25.84 -8.22 -17.63
N PRO A 628 26.78 -8.26 -18.60
CA PRO A 628 26.57 -7.71 -19.93
C PRO A 628 25.37 -8.36 -20.62
N VAL A 629 24.54 -7.57 -21.31
CA VAL A 629 23.26 -8.02 -21.89
C VAL A 629 23.43 -9.22 -22.82
N HIS A 630 24.49 -9.25 -23.63
CA HIS A 630 24.79 -10.35 -24.55
C HIS A 630 25.11 -11.69 -23.85
N ARG A 631 25.47 -11.66 -22.56
CA ARG A 631 25.81 -12.84 -21.77
C ARG A 631 24.68 -13.27 -20.82
N ILE A 632 23.63 -12.45 -20.67
CA ILE A 632 22.52 -12.75 -19.75
C ILE A 632 21.84 -14.06 -20.15
N ASP A 633 21.51 -14.24 -21.44
CA ASP A 633 20.80 -15.45 -21.88
C ASP A 633 21.60 -16.73 -21.63
N GLN A 634 22.91 -16.68 -21.91
CA GLN A 634 23.82 -17.78 -21.63
C GLN A 634 23.94 -18.07 -20.14
N GLU A 635 24.14 -17.04 -19.31
CA GLU A 635 24.19 -17.20 -17.84
C GLU A 635 22.90 -17.82 -17.31
N VAL A 636 21.74 -17.34 -17.76
CA VAL A 636 20.44 -17.83 -17.31
C VAL A 636 20.24 -19.31 -17.66
N GLU A 637 20.61 -19.72 -18.88
CA GLU A 637 20.53 -21.11 -19.30
C GLU A 637 21.48 -22.01 -18.51
N GLU A 638 22.73 -21.58 -18.30
CA GLU A 638 23.73 -22.28 -17.48
C GLU A 638 23.22 -22.47 -16.04
N ARG A 639 22.68 -21.42 -15.40
CA ARG A 639 22.13 -21.50 -14.04
C ARG A 639 20.92 -22.42 -13.95
N LEU A 640 19.99 -22.34 -14.90
CA LEU A 640 18.83 -23.24 -14.92
C LEU A 640 19.24 -24.70 -15.10
N LYS A 641 20.28 -24.96 -15.90
CA LYS A 641 20.83 -26.30 -16.08
C LYS A 641 21.51 -26.82 -14.82
N GLU A 642 22.29 -25.99 -14.12
CA GLU A 642 22.96 -26.34 -12.86
C GLU A 642 21.97 -26.81 -11.79
N VAL A 643 20.81 -26.16 -11.70
CA VAL A 643 19.77 -26.49 -10.71
C VAL A 643 18.70 -27.46 -11.21
N GLY A 644 18.84 -27.98 -12.43
CA GLY A 644 17.90 -28.95 -13.02
C GLY A 644 16.51 -28.39 -13.28
N LEU A 645 16.39 -27.09 -13.60
CA LEU A 645 15.12 -26.40 -13.86
C LEU A 645 14.94 -25.96 -15.32
N LEU A 646 15.83 -26.36 -16.24
CA LEU A 646 15.85 -25.89 -17.63
C LEU A 646 14.51 -26.14 -18.36
N GLU A 647 13.88 -27.29 -18.18
CA GLU A 647 12.61 -27.65 -18.84
C GLU A 647 11.39 -26.87 -18.31
N ILE A 648 11.42 -26.44 -17.05
CA ILE A 648 10.30 -25.72 -16.42
C ILE A 648 10.60 -24.22 -16.25
N GLY A 649 11.76 -23.75 -16.71
CA GLY A 649 12.24 -22.38 -16.52
C GLY A 649 11.29 -21.31 -17.05
N ASP A 650 10.53 -21.63 -18.09
CA ASP A 650 9.57 -20.71 -18.74
C ASP A 650 8.16 -20.75 -18.13
N ARG A 651 7.93 -21.60 -17.12
CA ARG A 651 6.68 -21.62 -16.34
C ARG A 651 6.71 -20.60 -15.21
N PHE A 652 5.54 -20.09 -14.81
CA PHE A 652 5.41 -19.19 -13.68
C PHE A 652 5.80 -19.87 -12.36
N THR A 653 6.44 -19.12 -11.46
CA THR A 653 6.84 -19.62 -10.14
C THR A 653 5.66 -19.99 -9.25
N THR A 654 4.43 -19.57 -9.57
CA THR A 654 3.21 -20.05 -8.90
C THR A 654 3.02 -21.56 -9.03
N VAL A 655 3.43 -22.15 -10.16
CA VAL A 655 3.28 -23.58 -10.45
C VAL A 655 4.39 -24.41 -9.80
N TYR A 656 5.48 -23.78 -9.38
CA TYR A 656 6.63 -24.49 -8.81
C TYR A 656 6.27 -25.07 -7.44
N SER A 657 6.68 -26.32 -7.22
CA SER A 657 6.73 -26.95 -5.90
C SER A 657 7.69 -26.19 -4.96
N GLY A 658 7.57 -26.42 -3.65
CA GLY A 658 8.51 -25.84 -2.68
C GLY A 658 9.97 -26.19 -3.00
N GLY A 659 10.22 -27.43 -3.44
CA GLY A 659 11.55 -27.88 -3.84
C GLY A 659 12.12 -27.12 -5.03
N GLU A 660 11.31 -26.91 -6.07
CA GLU A 660 11.69 -26.15 -7.27
C GLU A 660 11.91 -24.66 -6.96
N LYS A 661 11.07 -24.06 -6.11
CA LYS A 661 11.26 -22.67 -5.65
C LYS A 661 12.58 -22.50 -4.95
N ARG A 662 12.95 -23.45 -4.08
CA ARG A 662 14.24 -23.40 -3.38
C ARG A 662 15.42 -23.52 -4.32
N ARG A 663 15.38 -24.46 -5.27
CA ARG A 663 16.42 -24.60 -6.30
C ARG A 663 16.57 -23.32 -7.14
N LEU A 664 15.46 -22.65 -7.47
CA LEU A 664 15.49 -21.34 -8.13
C LEU A 664 16.11 -20.25 -7.22
N SER A 665 15.78 -20.21 -5.94
CA SER A 665 16.40 -19.28 -4.97
C SER A 665 17.91 -19.49 -4.85
N VAL A 666 18.37 -20.74 -4.90
CA VAL A 666 19.80 -21.06 -4.95
C VAL A 666 20.42 -20.56 -6.27
N ALA A 667 19.77 -20.79 -7.42
CA ALA A 667 20.24 -20.27 -8.71
C ALA A 667 20.36 -18.74 -8.73
N ILE A 668 19.39 -18.03 -8.12
CA ILE A 668 19.42 -16.57 -7.98
C ILE A 668 20.64 -16.14 -7.15
N ALA A 669 20.90 -16.81 -6.03
CA ALA A 669 22.07 -16.52 -5.19
C ALA A 669 23.38 -16.71 -5.95
N MET A 670 23.42 -17.61 -6.93
CA MET A 670 24.61 -17.93 -7.73
C MET A 670 24.82 -17.05 -8.96
N THR A 671 23.83 -16.25 -9.31
CA THR A 671 23.84 -15.42 -10.52
C THR A 671 24.99 -14.42 -10.47
N GLY A 672 25.78 -14.32 -11.55
CA GLY A 672 26.89 -13.37 -11.66
C GLY A 672 28.17 -13.81 -10.95
N ASP A 673 28.35 -15.12 -10.76
CA ASP A 673 29.55 -15.74 -10.17
C ASP A 673 30.07 -15.05 -8.90
N PRO A 674 29.26 -15.00 -7.83
CA PRO A 674 29.67 -14.38 -6.57
C PRO A 674 30.88 -15.09 -5.95
N LYS A 675 31.79 -14.31 -5.35
CA LYS A 675 32.96 -14.81 -4.61
C LYS A 675 32.59 -15.40 -3.25
N ILE A 676 31.46 -14.96 -2.70
CA ILE A 676 30.91 -15.44 -1.44
C ILE A 676 29.40 -15.65 -1.55
N VAL A 677 28.91 -16.77 -1.02
CA VAL A 677 27.49 -17.10 -1.02
C VAL A 677 27.02 -17.39 0.40
N PHE A 678 25.93 -16.74 0.79
CA PHE A 678 25.27 -16.91 2.08
C PHE A 678 23.99 -17.72 1.88
N LEU A 679 23.93 -18.92 2.44
CA LEU A 679 22.76 -19.80 2.41
C LEU A 679 22.14 -19.90 3.81
N ASP A 680 20.96 -19.33 3.99
CA ASP A 680 20.24 -19.38 5.26
C ASP A 680 19.25 -20.55 5.25
N GLU A 681 19.57 -21.60 6.00
CA GLU A 681 18.77 -22.83 6.17
C GLU A 681 18.18 -23.42 4.86
N PRO A 682 19.01 -23.84 3.89
CA PRO A 682 18.55 -24.11 2.54
C PRO A 682 17.81 -25.40 2.30
N CYS A 683 17.89 -26.36 3.21
CA CYS A 683 17.20 -27.64 3.10
C CYS A 683 15.96 -27.75 4.01
N THR A 684 15.55 -26.66 4.66
CA THR A 684 14.40 -26.64 5.56
C THR A 684 13.09 -26.84 4.80
N ALA A 685 12.21 -27.68 5.34
CA ALA A 685 10.89 -28.00 4.75
C ALA A 685 10.93 -28.64 3.35
N MET A 686 12.05 -29.27 2.97
CA MET A 686 12.18 -30.07 1.75
C MET A 686 12.05 -31.57 2.04
N ASP A 687 11.58 -32.32 1.06
CA ASP A 687 11.60 -33.78 1.08
C ASP A 687 13.05 -34.32 0.98
N PRO A 688 13.32 -35.56 1.43
CA PRO A 688 14.68 -36.11 1.41
C PRO A 688 15.36 -36.12 0.04
N ILE A 689 14.61 -36.29 -1.05
CA ILE A 689 15.15 -36.27 -2.41
C ILE A 689 15.53 -34.84 -2.80
N GLY A 690 14.64 -33.87 -2.56
CA GLY A 690 14.90 -32.45 -2.74
C GLY A 690 16.13 -31.96 -1.97
N ARG A 691 16.30 -32.38 -0.71
CA ARG A 691 17.50 -32.06 0.10
C ARG A 691 18.79 -32.54 -0.59
N ARG A 692 18.84 -33.81 -0.99
CA ARG A 692 20.02 -34.38 -1.69
C ARG A 692 20.33 -33.66 -3.00
N GLN A 693 19.31 -33.25 -3.74
CA GLN A 693 19.52 -32.45 -4.96
C GLN A 693 20.16 -31.09 -4.64
N VAL A 694 19.69 -30.39 -3.61
CA VAL A 694 20.28 -29.11 -3.17
C VAL A 694 21.70 -29.32 -2.67
N TRP A 695 21.99 -30.39 -1.92
CA TRP A 695 23.34 -30.73 -1.48
C TRP A 695 24.30 -30.92 -2.66
N ASN A 696 23.89 -31.70 -3.65
CA ASN A 696 24.68 -31.91 -4.87
C ASN A 696 24.93 -30.59 -5.63
N ILE A 697 23.97 -29.67 -5.60
CA ILE A 697 24.13 -28.34 -6.18
C ILE A 697 25.17 -27.57 -5.34
N ILE A 698 25.02 -27.47 -4.02
CA ILE A 698 25.96 -26.76 -3.13
C ILE A 698 27.39 -27.28 -3.24
N GLU A 699 27.56 -28.59 -3.29
CA GLU A 699 28.87 -29.22 -3.45
C GLU A 699 29.54 -28.85 -4.78
N LYS A 700 28.78 -28.79 -5.88
CA LYS A 700 29.30 -28.30 -7.18
C LYS A 700 29.67 -26.82 -7.12
N MET A 701 28.88 -26.01 -6.41
CA MET A 701 29.05 -24.56 -6.29
C MET A 701 30.23 -24.15 -5.41
N LYS A 702 30.65 -25.03 -4.49
CA LYS A 702 31.79 -24.82 -3.56
C LYS A 702 33.11 -24.53 -4.27
N LYS A 703 33.28 -24.99 -5.52
CA LYS A 703 34.52 -24.79 -6.29
C LYS A 703 34.82 -23.30 -6.49
N ASN A 704 35.99 -22.85 -6.04
CA ASN A 704 36.50 -21.47 -6.16
C ASN A 704 35.64 -20.39 -5.48
N ARG A 705 34.83 -20.75 -4.47
CA ARG A 705 33.94 -19.81 -3.76
C ARG A 705 33.91 -20.08 -2.27
N ALA A 706 33.78 -19.03 -1.47
CA ALA A 706 33.48 -19.18 -0.05
C ALA A 706 31.96 -19.33 0.13
N ILE A 707 31.51 -20.34 0.86
CA ILE A 707 30.08 -20.53 1.16
C ILE A 707 29.91 -20.50 2.67
N VAL A 708 29.00 -19.66 3.14
CA VAL A 708 28.57 -19.67 4.54
C VAL A 708 27.16 -20.24 4.57
N LEU A 709 26.95 -21.24 5.41
CA LEU A 709 25.70 -21.99 5.50
C LEU A 709 25.21 -21.94 6.95
N THR A 710 23.96 -21.53 7.20
CA THR A 710 23.32 -21.81 8.49
C THR A 710 22.46 -23.05 8.33
N THR A 711 22.52 -23.94 9.32
CA THR A 711 21.63 -25.09 9.35
C THR A 711 21.32 -25.50 10.78
N HIS A 712 20.20 -26.20 10.95
CA HIS A 712 19.88 -26.95 12.16
C HIS A 712 19.96 -28.48 11.91
N SER A 713 20.25 -28.90 10.68
CA SER A 713 20.44 -30.30 10.31
C SER A 713 21.90 -30.68 10.51
N MET A 714 22.14 -31.62 11.42
CA MET A 714 23.48 -32.16 11.67
C MET A 714 23.98 -32.96 10.46
N GLU A 715 23.10 -33.69 9.76
CA GLU A 715 23.43 -34.38 8.51
C GLU A 715 23.95 -33.42 7.43
N GLU A 716 23.28 -32.28 7.24
CA GLU A 716 23.67 -31.28 6.23
C GLU A 716 25.05 -30.68 6.51
N ALA A 717 25.32 -30.36 7.78
CA ALA A 717 26.62 -29.87 8.20
C ALA A 717 27.71 -30.95 8.03
N ASP A 718 27.42 -32.19 8.41
CA ASP A 718 28.35 -33.33 8.33
C ASP A 718 28.81 -33.60 6.87
N ILE A 719 27.88 -33.50 5.91
CA ILE A 719 28.14 -33.81 4.49
C ILE A 719 28.78 -32.64 3.74
N LEU A 720 28.31 -31.40 3.93
CA LEU A 720 28.69 -30.28 3.06
C LEU A 720 29.90 -29.48 3.56
N SER A 721 30.08 -29.41 4.88
CA SER A 721 30.97 -28.41 5.48
C SER A 721 32.41 -28.87 5.62
N ASP A 722 33.33 -27.93 5.44
CA ASP A 722 34.76 -28.13 5.76
C ASP A 722 35.05 -27.79 7.22
N LYS A 723 34.34 -26.78 7.75
CA LYS A 723 34.50 -26.29 9.10
C LYS A 723 33.12 -25.94 9.67
N ILE A 724 32.88 -26.32 10.91
CA ILE A 724 31.62 -26.20 11.62
C ILE A 724 31.85 -25.31 12.84
N GLY A 725 30.97 -24.32 13.01
CA GLY A 725 30.85 -23.56 14.24
C GLY A 725 29.52 -23.83 14.92
N ILE A 726 29.53 -24.34 16.15
CA ILE A 726 28.30 -24.58 16.91
C ILE A 726 28.00 -23.36 17.78
N MET A 727 26.86 -22.72 17.51
CA MET A 727 26.35 -21.57 18.26
C MET A 727 25.27 -21.99 19.25
N ALA A 728 25.33 -21.45 20.47
CA ALA A 728 24.28 -21.58 21.47
C ALA A 728 24.15 -20.29 22.31
N LEU A 729 22.92 -19.89 22.62
CA LEU A 729 22.60 -18.72 23.48
C LEU A 729 23.29 -17.41 23.05
N GLY A 730 23.49 -17.22 21.74
CA GLY A 730 24.09 -16.02 21.14
C GLY A 730 25.62 -16.02 21.11
N ARG A 731 26.29 -17.12 21.44
CA ARG A 731 27.76 -17.26 21.42
C ARG A 731 28.20 -18.47 20.60
N LEU A 732 29.42 -18.40 20.06
CA LEU A 732 30.11 -19.56 19.50
C LEU A 732 30.62 -20.42 20.68
N ARG A 733 30.33 -21.71 20.65
CA ARG A 733 30.69 -22.65 21.73
C ARG A 733 31.85 -23.56 21.36
N CYS A 734 31.85 -24.06 20.14
CA CYS A 734 32.99 -24.80 19.60
C CYS A 734 33.15 -24.49 18.11
N LEU A 735 34.35 -24.78 17.62
CA LEU A 735 34.78 -24.51 16.26
C LEU A 735 35.76 -25.59 15.82
N GLY A 736 35.55 -26.19 14.65
CA GLY A 736 36.47 -27.21 14.15
C GLY A 736 35.99 -27.85 12.86
N ASP A 737 36.83 -28.69 12.26
CA ASP A 737 36.34 -29.62 11.25
C ASP A 737 35.52 -30.76 11.90
N ASN A 738 34.87 -31.55 11.06
CA ASN A 738 33.98 -32.61 11.51
C ASN A 738 34.69 -33.68 12.36
N LEU A 739 35.90 -34.08 11.96
CA LEU A 739 36.68 -35.10 12.67
C LEU A 739 37.18 -34.57 14.02
N HIS A 740 37.64 -33.32 14.07
CA HIS A 740 38.08 -32.65 15.28
C HIS A 740 36.95 -32.56 16.30
N LEU A 741 35.76 -32.09 15.89
CA LEU A 741 34.59 -31.98 16.78
C LEU A 741 34.11 -33.34 17.29
N LYS A 742 34.00 -34.35 16.41
CA LYS A 742 33.64 -35.72 16.79
C LYS A 742 34.65 -36.31 17.74
N SER A 743 35.94 -36.10 17.51
CA SER A 743 36.95 -36.63 18.41
C SER A 743 36.93 -35.91 19.76
N LYS A 744 36.88 -34.56 19.78
CA LYS A 744 36.98 -33.75 21.00
C LYS A 744 35.78 -33.92 21.93
N TYR A 745 34.57 -33.92 21.39
CA TYR A 745 33.34 -33.92 22.20
C TYR A 745 32.59 -35.25 22.20
N GLY A 746 32.85 -36.13 21.23
CA GLY A 746 32.20 -37.43 21.12
C GLY A 746 32.44 -38.31 22.35
N SER A 747 31.51 -39.24 22.60
CA SER A 747 31.62 -40.22 23.69
C SER A 747 32.55 -41.41 23.36
N GLY A 748 33.30 -41.33 22.25
CA GLY A 748 34.19 -42.36 21.74
C GLY A 748 33.55 -43.21 20.64
N TYR A 749 33.89 -44.50 20.61
CA TYR A 749 33.38 -45.45 19.60
C TYR A 749 32.14 -46.17 20.12
N LYS A 750 31.16 -46.37 19.24
CA LYS A 750 29.99 -47.19 19.48
C LYS A 750 30.18 -48.53 18.81
N VAL A 751 30.28 -49.58 19.61
CA VAL A 751 30.37 -50.95 19.09
C VAL A 751 29.00 -51.60 19.29
N THR A 752 28.33 -51.92 18.19
CA THR A 752 27.06 -52.65 18.19
C THR A 752 27.35 -54.10 17.83
N VAL A 753 27.03 -55.00 18.76
CA VAL A 753 27.17 -56.44 18.57
C VAL A 753 25.80 -57.02 18.24
N TYR A 754 25.64 -57.57 17.05
CA TYR A 754 24.44 -58.26 16.60
C TYR A 754 24.49 -59.73 17.04
N LEU A 755 23.38 -60.24 17.54
CA LEU A 755 23.26 -61.60 18.08
C LEU A 755 22.54 -62.49 17.08
N LYS A 756 23.02 -63.72 16.90
CA LYS A 756 22.36 -64.67 15.99
C LYS A 756 20.93 -64.94 16.44
N SER A 757 19.97 -64.59 15.59
CA SER A 757 18.55 -64.84 15.82
C SER A 757 18.26 -66.35 15.81
N GLN A 758 17.84 -66.88 16.95
CA GLN A 758 17.48 -68.29 17.11
C GLN A 758 16.02 -68.54 16.71
N GLY A 759 15.64 -68.23 15.46
CA GLY A 759 14.36 -68.61 14.82
C GLY A 759 13.04 -68.14 15.49
N PRO A 760 11.92 -68.11 14.76
CA PRO A 760 10.64 -67.62 15.29
C PRO A 760 9.86 -68.75 15.97
N SER A 761 10.21 -69.13 17.20
CA SER A 761 9.30 -69.93 18.03
C SER A 761 9.69 -70.03 19.51
N SER A 762 8.72 -69.68 20.37
CA SER A 762 8.59 -70.02 21.79
C SER A 762 9.03 -68.98 22.84
N TYR A 763 8.12 -68.71 23.78
CA TYR A 763 8.24 -67.80 24.92
C TYR A 763 9.45 -68.08 25.85
N ASN A 764 10.09 -69.25 25.74
CA ASN A 764 11.31 -69.60 26.49
C ASN A 764 12.60 -68.92 25.98
N ASN A 765 12.57 -68.32 24.78
CA ASN A 765 13.76 -67.69 24.19
C ASN A 765 14.08 -66.30 24.79
N LEU A 766 13.13 -65.63 25.45
CA LEU A 766 13.39 -64.29 26.02
C LEU A 766 14.31 -64.34 27.25
N ALA A 767 14.15 -65.36 28.11
CA ALA A 767 15.03 -65.57 29.26
C ALA A 767 16.44 -66.01 28.83
N LEU A 768 16.51 -66.86 27.81
CA LEU A 768 17.75 -67.35 27.23
C LEU A 768 18.51 -66.21 26.52
N ALA A 769 17.81 -65.38 25.73
CA ALA A 769 18.37 -64.19 25.10
C ALA A 769 18.90 -63.19 26.15
N LYS A 770 18.15 -62.93 27.23
CA LYS A 770 18.63 -62.09 28.35
C LYS A 770 19.87 -62.67 29.05
N SER A 771 19.96 -64.00 29.18
CA SER A 771 21.14 -64.65 29.78
C SER A 771 22.39 -64.54 28.90
N ILE A 772 22.23 -64.67 27.58
CA ILE A 772 23.32 -64.51 26.60
C ILE A 772 23.76 -63.04 26.58
N GLN A 773 22.79 -62.12 26.57
CA GLN A 773 23.04 -60.69 26.66
C GLN A 773 23.82 -60.31 27.92
N ALA A 774 23.44 -60.86 29.09
CA ALA A 774 24.15 -60.63 30.34
C ALA A 774 25.59 -61.15 30.31
N LYS A 775 25.85 -62.31 29.66
CA LYS A 775 27.22 -62.82 29.46
C LYS A 775 28.06 -61.87 28.61
N ILE A 776 27.52 -61.36 27.52
CA ILE A 776 28.22 -60.44 26.61
C ILE A 776 28.49 -59.10 27.31
N VAL A 777 27.49 -58.54 28.00
CA VAL A 777 27.66 -57.30 28.76
C VAL A 777 28.75 -57.46 29.82
N ASN A 778 28.74 -58.56 30.57
CA ASN A 778 29.76 -58.82 31.59
C ASN A 778 31.16 -59.02 30.98
N PHE A 779 31.24 -59.73 29.85
CA PHE A 779 32.49 -59.93 29.10
C PHE A 779 33.08 -58.59 28.61
N VAL A 780 32.25 -57.72 28.03
CA VAL A 780 32.69 -56.40 27.53
C VAL A 780 33.10 -55.47 28.67
N LEU A 781 32.34 -55.44 29.76
CA LEU A 781 32.68 -54.63 30.96
C LEU A 781 33.98 -55.08 31.65
N GLN A 782 34.31 -56.37 31.55
CA GLN A 782 35.58 -56.92 32.05
C GLN A 782 36.75 -56.65 31.11
N SER A 783 36.50 -56.67 29.80
CA SER A 783 37.54 -56.50 28.77
C SER A 783 37.97 -55.04 28.59
N VAL A 784 37.04 -54.09 28.74
CA VAL A 784 37.30 -52.65 28.57
C VAL A 784 36.80 -51.88 29.77
N GLN A 785 37.73 -51.39 30.59
CA GLN A 785 37.40 -50.55 31.75
C GLN A 785 36.79 -49.22 31.29
N GLY A 786 35.60 -48.91 31.79
CA GLY A 786 34.87 -47.67 31.47
C GLY A 786 33.89 -47.78 30.29
N ALA A 787 33.75 -48.95 29.66
CA ALA A 787 32.69 -49.18 28.67
C ALA A 787 31.30 -49.07 29.31
N THR A 788 30.36 -48.41 28.64
CA THR A 788 28.97 -48.27 29.11
C THR A 788 27.98 -48.83 28.11
N VAL A 789 26.96 -49.54 28.56
CA VAL A 789 25.87 -50.02 27.69
C VAL A 789 24.93 -48.84 27.39
N LEU A 790 24.77 -48.48 26.10
CA LEU A 790 23.90 -47.39 25.67
C LEU A 790 22.48 -47.87 25.39
N ALA A 791 22.37 -48.98 24.65
CA ALA A 791 21.09 -49.55 24.25
C ALA A 791 21.21 -51.07 24.22
N SER A 792 20.16 -51.76 24.69
CA SER A 792 20.12 -53.20 24.76
C SER A 792 18.78 -53.69 24.21
N SER A 793 18.83 -54.33 23.04
CA SER A 793 17.69 -55.00 22.38
C SER A 793 17.86 -56.51 22.49
N THR A 794 16.82 -57.28 22.14
CA THR A 794 16.91 -58.75 22.08
C THR A 794 17.84 -59.23 20.96
N GLU A 795 18.06 -58.41 19.94
CA GLU A 795 18.83 -58.77 18.73
C GLU A 795 20.22 -58.12 18.67
N HIS A 796 20.45 -57.03 19.41
CA HIS A 796 21.73 -56.32 19.38
C HIS A 796 21.99 -55.59 20.69
N VAL A 797 23.27 -55.41 21.01
CA VAL A 797 23.74 -54.65 22.18
C VAL A 797 24.74 -53.59 21.72
N THR A 798 24.51 -52.34 22.09
CA THR A 798 25.38 -51.22 21.74
C THR A 798 26.16 -50.73 22.97
N PHE A 799 27.48 -50.73 22.84
CA PHE A 799 28.43 -50.28 23.86
C PHE A 799 29.07 -48.96 23.44
N SER A 800 29.21 -48.01 24.38
CA SER A 800 30.08 -46.84 24.23
C SER A 800 31.43 -47.16 24.83
N ILE A 801 32.49 -47.07 24.04
CA ILE A 801 33.88 -47.23 24.48
C ILE A 801 34.48 -45.82 24.62
N PRO A 802 34.94 -45.43 25.83
CA PRO A 802 35.56 -44.13 26.06
C PRO A 802 36.81 -43.92 25.19
N ARG A 803 37.04 -42.66 24.82
CA ARG A 803 38.13 -42.29 23.91
C ARG A 803 39.52 -42.60 24.47
N ASP A 804 39.71 -42.51 25.79
CA ASP A 804 40.97 -42.81 26.47
C ASP A 804 41.44 -44.26 26.23
N LYS A 805 40.55 -45.12 25.75
CA LYS A 805 40.77 -46.55 25.49
C LYS A 805 40.77 -46.91 24.00
N THR A 806 40.86 -45.92 23.11
CA THR A 806 40.90 -46.16 21.64
C THR A 806 42.04 -47.09 21.22
N ASN A 807 43.21 -47.00 21.87
CA ASN A 807 44.37 -47.85 21.55
C ASN A 807 44.14 -49.33 21.92
N GLU A 808 43.20 -49.62 22.81
CA GLU A 808 42.82 -50.98 23.24
C GLU A 808 41.69 -51.55 22.36
N LEU A 809 41.09 -50.74 21.47
CA LEU A 809 39.96 -51.12 20.62
C LEU A 809 40.28 -52.23 19.59
N PRO A 810 41.43 -52.22 18.89
CA PRO A 810 41.77 -53.31 17.97
C PRO A 810 41.93 -54.66 18.68
N ALA A 811 42.61 -54.67 19.83
CA ALA A 811 42.78 -55.88 20.64
C ALA A 811 41.44 -56.38 21.19
N PHE A 812 40.54 -55.46 21.57
CA PHE A 812 39.20 -55.79 22.00
C PHE A 812 38.34 -56.42 20.87
N LEU A 813 38.39 -55.86 19.66
CA LEU A 813 37.67 -56.40 18.50
C LEU A 813 38.20 -57.79 18.12
N GLU A 814 39.51 -57.99 18.11
CA GLU A 814 40.14 -59.29 17.89
C GLU A 814 39.70 -60.32 18.96
N THR A 815 39.55 -59.88 20.21
CA THR A 815 39.07 -60.75 21.30
C THR A 815 37.59 -61.12 21.12
N LEU A 816 36.76 -60.22 20.58
CA LEU A 816 35.36 -60.52 20.26
C LEU A 816 35.22 -61.46 19.05
N GLU A 817 36.03 -61.26 18.01
CA GLU A 817 36.07 -62.14 16.82
C GLU A 817 36.53 -63.55 17.20
N ASN A 818 37.58 -63.68 18.03
CA ASN A 818 38.06 -64.99 18.49
C ASN A 818 37.03 -65.75 19.35
N ASN A 819 36.12 -65.03 20.02
CA ASN A 819 35.08 -65.61 20.87
C ASN A 819 33.67 -65.58 20.23
N GLN A 820 33.56 -65.32 18.92
CA GLN A 820 32.29 -65.11 18.22
C GLN A 820 31.34 -66.32 18.32
N THR A 821 31.87 -67.55 18.31
CA THR A 821 31.11 -68.80 18.45
C THR A 821 30.63 -69.05 19.88
N LEU A 822 31.45 -68.69 20.88
CA LEU A 822 31.13 -68.83 22.31
C LEU A 822 30.11 -67.79 22.77
N LEU A 823 30.16 -66.58 22.20
CA LEU A 823 29.31 -65.45 22.54
C LEU A 823 28.06 -65.33 21.64
N ASN A 824 27.87 -66.24 20.67
CA ASN A 824 26.74 -66.28 19.74
C ASN A 824 26.51 -64.96 18.96
N ILE A 825 27.61 -64.35 18.52
CA ILE A 825 27.63 -63.08 17.78
C ILE A 825 27.42 -63.37 16.28
N GLU A 826 26.57 -62.58 15.63
CA GLU A 826 26.34 -62.61 14.19
C GLU A 826 27.29 -61.64 13.47
N ASP A 827 27.25 -60.37 13.87
CA ASP A 827 28.04 -59.30 13.25
C ASP A 827 28.43 -58.25 14.29
N ILE A 828 29.47 -57.47 13.99
CA ILE A 828 29.98 -56.39 14.85
C ILE A 828 30.10 -55.12 14.00
N ASP A 829 29.34 -54.09 14.37
CA ASP A 829 29.40 -52.78 13.74
C ASP A 829 30.11 -51.77 14.65
N VAL A 830 31.00 -50.97 14.07
CA VAL A 830 31.79 -49.97 14.79
C VAL A 830 31.51 -48.60 14.19
N ASN A 831 30.75 -47.79 14.92
CA ASN A 831 30.40 -46.44 14.52
C ASN A 831 31.15 -45.40 15.37
N ILE A 832 31.57 -44.31 14.73
CA ILE A 832 32.06 -43.12 15.43
C ILE A 832 30.86 -42.35 15.96
N SER A 833 31.02 -41.64 17.07
CA SER A 833 30.02 -40.70 17.57
C SER A 833 29.53 -39.75 16.46
N SER A 834 28.22 -39.67 16.30
CA SER A 834 27.59 -38.78 15.33
C SER A 834 27.79 -37.30 15.71
N LEU A 835 27.70 -36.40 14.72
CA LEU A 835 27.69 -34.96 14.99
C LEU A 835 26.47 -34.56 15.86
N GLU A 836 25.40 -35.35 15.80
CA GLU A 836 24.20 -35.18 16.61
C GLU A 836 24.47 -35.36 18.11
N GLU A 837 25.23 -36.38 18.49
CA GLU A 837 25.61 -36.58 19.88
C GLU A 837 26.51 -35.47 20.40
N VAL A 838 27.49 -35.06 19.59
CA VAL A 838 28.36 -33.91 19.91
C VAL A 838 27.52 -32.67 20.16
N PHE A 839 26.57 -32.41 19.28
CA PHE A 839 25.67 -31.27 19.39
C PHE A 839 24.79 -31.34 20.65
N LEU A 840 24.15 -32.49 20.91
CA LEU A 840 23.31 -32.69 22.08
C LEU A 840 24.08 -32.49 23.38
N LYS A 841 25.29 -33.07 23.47
CA LYS A 841 26.16 -32.92 24.65
C LYS A 841 26.52 -31.45 24.91
N ILE A 842 26.93 -30.72 23.87
CA ILE A 842 27.27 -29.29 23.99
C ILE A 842 26.03 -28.47 24.39
N VAL A 843 24.87 -28.76 23.80
CA VAL A 843 23.63 -28.06 24.15
C VAL A 843 23.20 -28.38 25.59
N GLU A 844 23.28 -29.63 26.03
CA GLU A 844 23.00 -30.04 27.40
C GLU A 844 23.92 -29.34 28.40
N ASP A 845 25.23 -29.36 28.17
CA ASP A 845 26.23 -28.67 28.99
C ASP A 845 25.87 -27.19 29.13
N THR A 846 25.55 -26.51 28.02
CA THR A 846 25.16 -25.09 28.06
C THR A 846 23.82 -24.83 28.73
N THR A 847 22.85 -25.73 28.65
CA THR A 847 21.58 -25.59 29.37
C THR A 847 21.76 -25.81 30.88
N ASN A 848 22.64 -26.73 31.27
CA ASN A 848 22.98 -26.98 32.67
C ASN A 848 23.74 -25.80 33.28
N GLU A 849 24.64 -25.17 32.52
CA GLU A 849 25.27 -23.88 32.89
C GLU A 849 24.23 -22.79 33.16
N SER A 850 23.16 -22.73 32.34
CA SER A 850 22.12 -21.70 32.48
C SER A 850 21.14 -21.93 33.65
N LYS A 851 21.12 -23.14 34.25
CA LYS A 851 20.21 -23.54 35.34
C LYS A 851 20.79 -23.32 36.76
N GLN A 852 22.01 -22.82 36.91
CA GLN A 852 22.47 -22.32 38.22
C GLN A 852 21.56 -21.16 38.69
N PRO A 853 21.17 -21.10 39.97
CA PRO A 853 19.91 -20.46 40.36
C PRO A 853 20.05 -18.94 40.37
N ILE A 854 19.40 -18.28 39.41
CA ILE A 854 18.77 -16.98 39.66
C ILE A 854 17.31 -17.30 40.02
N THR A 855 16.96 -16.97 41.25
CA THR A 855 15.66 -17.14 41.88
C THR A 855 14.50 -16.68 40.99
N GLN A 856 13.50 -17.57 40.88
CA GLN A 856 12.07 -17.33 40.62
C GLN A 856 11.68 -16.41 39.46
N ASP A 857 11.18 -17.00 38.36
CA ASP A 857 9.73 -17.06 38.16
C ASP A 857 9.36 -17.84 36.88
N LYS A 858 8.79 -19.03 37.09
CA LYS A 858 8.02 -19.76 36.09
C LYS A 858 6.60 -19.19 36.07
N LYS A 859 6.19 -18.58 34.96
CA LYS A 859 4.88 -18.81 34.33
C LYS A 859 4.70 -18.02 33.02
N SER A 860 3.93 -18.64 32.13
CA SER A 860 3.32 -18.11 30.89
C SER A 860 4.16 -18.18 29.60
N ALA A 861 4.16 -19.38 29.01
CA ALA A 861 4.02 -19.54 27.58
C ALA A 861 2.53 -19.76 27.28
N ALA A 862 1.86 -18.79 26.64
CA ALA A 862 0.66 -18.99 25.81
C ALA A 862 0.15 -17.66 25.24
N SER A 863 -0.26 -17.72 23.96
CA SER A 863 -1.11 -16.77 23.24
C SER A 863 -0.46 -15.46 22.75
N TRP A 864 0.12 -15.54 21.55
CA TRP A 864 0.31 -14.40 20.67
C TRP A 864 -0.96 -14.20 19.83
N LYS A 865 -1.70 -13.12 20.08
CA LYS A 865 -2.61 -12.52 19.11
C LYS A 865 -2.48 -11.00 19.14
N GLY A 866 -2.10 -10.47 17.97
CA GLY A 866 -2.48 -9.18 17.39
C GLY A 866 -2.53 -7.94 18.28
N CYS A 867 -1.63 -7.00 18.03
CA CYS A 867 -1.98 -5.62 17.69
C CYS A 867 -0.71 -4.80 17.41
N SER A 868 -0.39 -4.62 16.14
CA SER A 868 0.52 -3.57 15.69
C SER A 868 -0.15 -2.85 14.53
N GLY A 869 -0.88 -1.79 14.88
CA GLY A 869 -1.63 -0.95 13.95
C GLY A 869 -2.13 0.35 14.60
N THR A 870 -2.22 0.40 15.94
CA THR A 870 -2.82 1.51 16.67
C THR A 870 -1.86 2.64 17.04
N PHE A 871 -0.54 2.46 16.95
CA PHE A 871 0.39 3.53 17.35
C PHE A 871 0.37 4.71 16.38
N TRP A 872 0.38 4.45 15.07
CA TRP A 872 0.29 5.52 14.07
C TRP A 872 -1.13 6.03 13.86
N LEU A 873 -2.16 5.20 14.07
CA LEU A 873 -3.53 5.69 14.13
C LEU A 873 -3.70 6.66 15.30
N ASN A 874 -3.08 6.37 16.45
CA ASN A 874 -3.05 7.29 17.58
C ASN A 874 -2.18 8.50 17.32
N VAL A 875 -1.04 8.41 16.63
CA VAL A 875 -0.24 9.60 16.27
C VAL A 875 -0.99 10.46 15.24
N LEU A 876 -1.68 9.87 14.26
CA LEU A 876 -2.53 10.60 13.31
C LEU A 876 -3.75 11.21 14.00
N LEU A 877 -4.37 10.50 14.96
CA LEU A 877 -5.44 10.99 15.84
C LEU A 877 -4.94 12.00 16.88
N THR A 878 -3.66 11.99 17.25
CA THR A 878 -3.05 12.97 18.17
C THR A 878 -2.69 14.23 17.40
N ILE A 879 -2.21 14.11 16.15
CA ILE A 879 -2.00 15.26 15.25
C ILE A 879 -3.36 15.88 14.87
N LEU A 880 -4.40 15.08 14.65
CA LEU A 880 -5.79 15.56 14.49
C LEU A 880 -6.42 16.03 15.83
N GLY A 881 -5.97 15.50 16.97
CA GLY A 881 -6.49 15.77 18.31
C GLY A 881 -5.89 16.99 19.00
N TYR A 882 -4.81 17.56 18.47
CA TYR A 882 -4.19 18.79 18.99
C TYR A 882 -4.78 20.09 18.42
N ILE A 883 -5.99 20.04 17.85
CA ILE A 883 -6.77 21.24 17.54
C ILE A 883 -8.15 21.13 18.21
N PRO A 884 -8.24 21.38 19.54
CA PRO A 884 -9.50 21.30 20.27
C PRO A 884 -10.58 22.24 19.72
N GLY A 885 -10.20 23.30 18.99
CA GLY A 885 -11.12 24.24 18.37
C GLY A 885 -11.85 23.73 17.13
N VAL A 886 -11.32 22.72 16.43
CA VAL A 886 -11.91 22.26 15.14
C VAL A 886 -12.99 21.21 15.35
N ILE A 887 -12.83 20.28 16.31
CA ILE A 887 -13.86 19.29 16.63
C ILE A 887 -15.07 19.95 17.31
N HIS A 888 -14.84 20.97 18.14
CA HIS A 888 -15.94 21.74 18.74
C HIS A 888 -16.68 22.58 17.68
N ALA A 889 -15.98 23.13 16.69
CA ALA A 889 -16.63 23.80 15.55
C ALA A 889 -17.37 22.82 14.61
N ILE A 890 -16.93 21.57 14.50
CA ILE A 890 -17.62 20.54 13.70
C ILE A 890 -18.92 20.07 14.39
N PHE A 891 -18.94 19.94 15.72
CA PHE A 891 -20.17 19.62 16.45
C PHE A 891 -21.15 20.79 16.54
N VAL A 892 -20.67 22.03 16.64
CA VAL A 892 -21.52 23.24 16.66
C VAL A 892 -22.11 23.59 15.27
N VAL A 893 -21.63 22.95 14.20
CA VAL A 893 -22.18 23.09 12.83
C VAL A 893 -23.05 21.89 12.43
N LEU A 894 -23.06 20.81 13.23
CA LEU A 894 -23.91 19.63 13.04
C LEU A 894 -25.18 19.64 13.92
N ASP A 895 -25.24 20.50 14.95
CA ASP A 895 -26.48 21.02 15.55
C ASP A 895 -26.89 22.32 14.84
#